data_AF-A0A534HL97-F1
#
_entry.id   AF-A0A534HL97-F1
#
_cell.length_a   1.000
_cell.length_b   1.000
_cell.length_c   1.000
_cell.angle_alpha   90.00
_cell.angle_beta   90.00
_cell.angle_gamma   90.00
#
_symmetry.space_group_name_H-M   'P 1'
#
loop_
_entity.id
_entity.type
_entity.pdbx_description
1 polymer ?
#
loop_
_entity_poly.entity_id
_entity_poly.type
_entity_poly.pdbx_seq_one_letter_code
_entity_poly.pdbx_strand_id
1 'polypeptide(L)'
;MNDIASGSWTLARDAESLAWLTIDKPGTSANVLSSGVLAELDGLLAALERDRPRGVVVISAKKSGFIAGADIREFTGITDAASGYELIHRGQEVLNRLARLPCPSVAAIHGFALGGGLELALACRYRVGVADDRLSLGLPEVQLGIHPGFGGTVRSVRTVGVRPAMEMMLTGKPVRAEKALSIGLVDRLVPEAELRSAARELLLAAPAPPPRRAPLVERLLGSAPLRPLVRRSLTGQVARRARPEHYPAPYAIIELWARYGAHGDAALEAEARSIAQLFTTESSRNLVRVFLLQDRLKSAGGRSGADIRHVHVVGAGVMGGDIAAWSALRGFTVTLQDRAMELVEPALARARELFGKRLRDPAQISAARGRLAADVAGDAVARADVVIEAIFESLEAKQELYARIEPRMKPGALLATNTSSLMLEPLAAKLARPERLVGLHFFNPVPQMPLVEIVHAERTDPAVVQAATGFARRIDKLPLPCRSAPGFMVNRVLTPYMHEAMLAAQEGAPLPVIDAAAVAFGMPMGPIELIDVVGLDVAAHVGEIIARGLGRKVIEVRRLRELLAAKKLGRKSGEGFYVWRDGKAVKPAGAAAAAPPDLIDRLILILVNECAACLRERIVEDADLVDAAVVFGTGFAPFRGGPLRYARSRGVAAVVARLKELTARYGERFQPDPGWTAIERAVTD
;
A
#
# COMPACT_ATOMS: atom_id res chain seq x y z
N MET A 1 29.05 -10.25 -36.24
CA MET A 1 27.69 -9.85 -35.83
C MET A 1 27.01 -11.09 -35.29
N ASN A 2 27.17 -11.40 -33.99
CA ASN A 2 26.48 -12.53 -33.38
C ASN A 2 25.61 -11.97 -32.25
N ASP A 3 24.32 -11.78 -32.53
CA ASP A 3 23.34 -11.48 -31.50
C ASP A 3 23.13 -12.72 -30.64
N ILE A 4 23.25 -12.59 -29.32
CA ILE A 4 23.02 -13.68 -28.38
C ILE A 4 21.71 -13.41 -27.66
N ALA A 5 20.69 -14.24 -27.94
CA ALA A 5 19.45 -14.25 -27.19
C ALA A 5 19.51 -15.36 -26.14
N SER A 6 19.26 -15.02 -24.87
CA SER A 6 19.15 -15.98 -23.77
C SER A 6 17.91 -15.64 -22.96
N GLY A 7 16.80 -16.35 -23.18
CA GLY A 7 15.59 -16.24 -22.35
C GLY A 7 15.07 -14.80 -22.18
N SER A 8 15.48 -14.13 -21.11
CA SER A 8 15.08 -12.77 -20.74
C SER A 8 16.02 -11.66 -21.20
N TRP A 9 17.20 -11.99 -21.73
CA TRP A 9 18.19 -11.02 -22.20
C TRP A 9 18.51 -11.18 -23.68
N THR A 10 18.73 -10.04 -24.34
CA THR A 10 19.30 -9.98 -25.69
C THR A 10 20.56 -9.12 -25.66
N LEU A 11 21.66 -9.65 -26.18
CA LEU A 11 22.90 -8.91 -26.40
C LEU A 11 23.06 -8.63 -27.90
N ALA A 12 23.07 -7.35 -28.28
CA ALA A 12 23.36 -6.88 -29.63
C ALA A 12 24.59 -5.96 -29.65
N ARG A 13 25.31 -5.90 -30.77
CA ARG A 13 26.40 -4.92 -30.96
C ARG A 13 26.06 -3.94 -32.08
N ASP A 14 26.32 -2.66 -31.84
CA ASP A 14 26.15 -1.63 -32.87
C ASP A 14 27.42 -1.42 -33.72
N ALA A 15 27.31 -0.54 -34.71
CA ALA A 15 28.39 -0.21 -35.65
C ALA A 15 29.63 0.41 -34.97
N GLU A 16 29.51 0.91 -33.75
CA GLU A 16 30.60 1.51 -32.98
C GLU A 16 31.16 0.56 -31.92
N SER A 17 30.82 -0.73 -32.01
CA SER A 17 31.21 -1.77 -31.06
C SER A 17 30.72 -1.50 -29.63
N LEU A 18 29.58 -0.83 -29.45
CA LEU A 18 28.88 -0.82 -28.16
C LEU A 18 28.00 -2.07 -28.03
N ALA A 19 28.01 -2.67 -26.84
CA ALA A 19 27.15 -3.79 -26.50
C ALA A 19 25.85 -3.29 -25.86
N TRP A 20 24.71 -3.73 -26.39
CA TRP A 20 23.38 -3.40 -25.91
C TRP A 20 22.77 -4.63 -25.22
N LEU A 21 22.76 -4.63 -23.89
CA LEU A 21 22.08 -5.61 -23.06
C LEU A 21 20.63 -5.17 -22.82
N THR A 22 19.71 -5.80 -23.55
CA THR A 22 18.28 -5.51 -23.45
C THR A 22 17.57 -6.58 -22.63
N ILE A 23 16.92 -6.19 -21.54
CA ILE A 23 16.09 -7.10 -20.72
C ILE A 23 14.61 -7.06 -21.16
N ASP A 24 14.03 -8.24 -21.37
CA ASP A 24 12.62 -8.48 -21.65
C ASP A 24 12.17 -9.83 -21.08
N LYS A 25 11.81 -9.86 -19.80
CA LYS A 25 11.34 -11.11 -19.15
C LYS A 25 10.02 -11.57 -19.79
N PRO A 26 9.96 -12.76 -20.41
CA PRO A 26 8.74 -13.25 -21.04
C PRO A 26 7.60 -13.48 -20.03
N GLY A 27 6.35 -13.32 -20.47
CA GLY A 27 5.17 -13.62 -19.64
C GLY A 27 4.87 -12.64 -18.50
N THR A 28 5.68 -11.59 -18.31
CA THR A 28 5.45 -10.56 -17.28
C THR A 28 5.20 -9.18 -17.89
N SER A 29 4.42 -8.35 -17.18
CA SER A 29 4.17 -6.95 -17.56
C SER A 29 5.33 -6.02 -17.22
N ALA A 30 6.22 -6.44 -16.33
CA ALA A 30 7.41 -5.73 -15.88
C ALA A 30 8.58 -6.71 -15.71
N ASN A 31 9.81 -6.22 -15.91
CA ASN A 31 11.00 -7.01 -15.65
C ASN A 31 11.25 -7.14 -14.15
N VAL A 32 11.60 -8.35 -13.71
CA VAL A 32 12.06 -8.65 -12.35
C VAL A 32 13.33 -9.49 -12.41
N LEU A 33 14.22 -9.31 -11.44
CA LEU A 33 15.46 -10.06 -11.32
C LEU A 33 15.19 -11.36 -10.56
N SER A 34 14.74 -12.39 -11.28
CA SER A 34 14.75 -13.77 -10.79
C SER A 34 16.14 -14.38 -10.89
N SER A 35 16.39 -15.45 -10.14
CA SER A 35 17.65 -16.19 -10.16
C SER A 35 18.08 -16.59 -11.59
N GLY A 36 17.13 -17.02 -12.41
CA GLY A 36 17.39 -17.34 -13.82
C GLY A 36 17.83 -16.14 -14.67
N VAL A 37 17.24 -14.96 -14.43
CA VAL A 37 17.57 -13.71 -15.15
C VAL A 37 18.99 -13.24 -14.78
N LEU A 38 19.40 -13.43 -13.52
CA LEU A 38 20.75 -13.12 -13.06
C LEU A 38 21.78 -14.12 -13.62
N ALA A 39 21.46 -15.41 -13.69
CA ALA A 39 22.33 -16.41 -14.28
C ALA A 39 22.56 -16.18 -15.78
N GLU A 40 21.51 -15.80 -16.52
CA GLU A 40 21.63 -15.39 -17.93
C GLU A 40 22.55 -14.17 -18.07
N LEU A 41 22.36 -13.15 -17.23
CA LEU A 41 23.21 -11.96 -17.23
C LEU A 41 24.68 -12.32 -16.95
N ASP A 42 24.94 -13.20 -15.99
CA ASP A 42 26.30 -13.64 -15.67
C ASP A 42 27.00 -14.28 -16.87
N GLY A 43 26.30 -15.16 -17.60
CA GLY A 43 26.81 -15.77 -18.83
C GLY A 43 27.13 -14.74 -19.92
N LEU A 44 26.29 -13.71 -20.08
CA LEU A 44 26.52 -12.62 -21.03
C LEU A 44 27.71 -11.73 -20.59
N LEU A 45 27.85 -11.45 -19.29
CA LEU A 45 29.02 -10.72 -18.77
C LEU A 45 30.31 -11.50 -19.03
N ALA A 46 30.30 -12.82 -18.87
CA ALA A 46 31.44 -13.68 -19.22
C ALA A 46 31.81 -13.58 -20.71
N ALA A 47 30.82 -13.49 -21.59
CA ALA A 47 31.07 -13.28 -23.02
C ALA A 47 31.69 -11.90 -23.30
N LEU A 48 31.18 -10.85 -22.65
CA LEU A 48 31.69 -9.48 -22.79
C LEU A 48 33.10 -9.27 -22.22
N GLU A 49 33.49 -10.06 -21.22
CA GLU A 49 34.86 -10.04 -20.69
C GLU A 49 35.87 -10.63 -21.67
N ARG A 50 35.47 -11.69 -22.40
CA ARG A 50 36.29 -12.35 -23.43
C ARG A 50 36.38 -11.52 -24.70
N ASP A 51 35.28 -10.96 -25.16
CA ASP A 51 35.19 -10.13 -26.35
C ASP A 51 34.73 -8.72 -25.96
N ARG A 52 35.70 -7.83 -25.67
CA ARG A 52 35.45 -6.56 -25.00
C ARG A 52 34.82 -5.52 -25.96
N PRO A 53 33.62 -5.01 -25.66
CA PRO A 53 33.06 -3.88 -26.40
C PRO A 53 33.73 -2.56 -25.98
N ARG A 54 33.48 -1.49 -26.73
CA ARG A 54 33.88 -0.12 -26.33
C ARG A 54 33.12 0.36 -25.09
N GLY A 55 31.91 -0.14 -24.87
CA GLY A 55 31.09 0.12 -23.69
C GLY A 55 29.81 -0.71 -23.72
N VAL A 56 29.10 -0.75 -22.58
CA VAL A 56 27.88 -1.56 -22.41
C VAL A 56 26.70 -0.65 -22.05
N VAL A 57 25.60 -0.75 -22.79
CA VAL A 57 24.31 -0.13 -22.45
C VAL A 57 23.38 -1.20 -21.90
N VAL A 58 22.83 -0.99 -20.71
CA VAL A 58 21.75 -1.81 -20.16
C VAL A 58 20.43 -1.07 -20.34
N ILE A 59 19.46 -1.68 -21.00
CA ILE A 59 18.15 -1.09 -21.30
C ILE A 59 17.04 -2.14 -21.17
N SER A 60 15.79 -1.71 -21.03
CA SER A 60 14.62 -2.59 -20.99
C SER A 60 13.78 -2.45 -22.27
N ALA A 61 13.20 -3.55 -22.74
CA ALA A 61 12.21 -3.52 -23.82
C ALA A 61 10.75 -3.37 -23.32
N LYS A 62 10.49 -3.54 -22.01
CA LYS A 62 9.15 -3.44 -21.44
C LYS A 62 8.67 -1.99 -21.45
N LYS A 63 7.48 -1.72 -21.98
CA LYS A 63 6.87 -0.36 -21.94
C LYS A 63 6.64 0.17 -20.52
N SER A 64 6.52 -0.72 -19.53
CA SER A 64 6.21 -0.37 -18.15
C SER A 64 7.36 0.33 -17.42
N GLY A 65 8.61 -0.01 -17.75
CA GLY A 65 9.80 0.59 -17.16
C GLY A 65 11.05 -0.27 -17.29
N PHE A 66 12.08 0.06 -16.51
CA PHE A 66 13.36 -0.64 -16.51
C PHE A 66 13.26 -2.01 -15.82
N ILE A 67 13.28 -2.04 -14.48
CA ILE A 67 13.24 -3.27 -13.66
C ILE A 67 12.55 -2.95 -12.32
N ALA A 68 11.57 -3.78 -11.92
CA ALA A 68 10.71 -3.54 -10.76
C ALA A 68 11.31 -4.02 -9.43
N GLY A 69 12.41 -4.77 -9.47
CA GLY A 69 13.08 -5.35 -8.31
C GLY A 69 13.42 -6.82 -8.52
N ALA A 70 13.80 -7.48 -7.43
CA ALA A 70 13.95 -8.93 -7.39
C ALA A 70 12.59 -9.63 -7.47
N ASP A 71 12.59 -10.91 -7.86
CA ASP A 71 11.36 -11.72 -7.86
C ASP A 71 10.98 -12.12 -6.43
N ILE A 72 10.01 -11.42 -5.86
CA ILE A 72 9.57 -11.60 -4.45
C ILE A 72 9.08 -13.02 -4.17
N ARG A 73 8.61 -13.75 -5.20
CA ARG A 73 8.16 -15.15 -5.03
C ARG A 73 9.32 -16.07 -4.68
N GLU A 74 10.55 -15.78 -5.12
CA GLU A 74 11.74 -16.55 -4.74
C GLU A 74 12.03 -16.40 -3.23
N PHE A 75 11.66 -15.28 -2.62
CA PHE A 75 11.85 -15.06 -1.18
C PHE A 75 10.98 -15.98 -0.33
N THR A 76 9.82 -16.40 -0.84
CA THR A 76 8.95 -17.34 -0.12
C THR A 76 9.54 -18.75 -0.01
N GLY A 77 10.51 -19.09 -0.85
CA GLY A 77 11.24 -20.36 -0.80
C GLY A 77 12.43 -20.38 0.17
N ILE A 78 12.78 -19.24 0.78
CA ILE A 78 13.93 -19.14 1.70
C ILE A 78 13.52 -19.67 3.08
N THR A 79 14.03 -20.84 3.42
CA THR A 79 13.72 -21.55 4.69
C THR A 79 14.64 -21.15 5.83
N ASP A 80 15.88 -20.77 5.52
CA ASP A 80 16.95 -20.53 6.48
C ASP A 80 17.93 -19.45 5.98
N ALA A 81 18.80 -19.01 6.88
CA ALA A 81 19.77 -17.96 6.56
C ALA A 81 20.88 -18.43 5.58
N ALA A 82 21.17 -19.73 5.48
CA ALA A 82 22.22 -20.20 4.57
C ALA A 82 21.74 -20.12 3.11
N SER A 83 20.55 -20.61 2.83
CA SER A 83 19.91 -20.49 1.50
C SER A 83 19.68 -19.03 1.11
N GLY A 84 19.27 -18.18 2.05
CA GLY A 84 19.13 -16.74 1.83
C GLY A 84 20.47 -16.06 1.51
N TYR A 85 21.55 -16.44 2.20
CA TYR A 85 22.90 -15.93 1.93
C TYR A 85 23.38 -16.32 0.53
N GLU A 86 23.25 -17.58 0.13
CA GLU A 86 23.68 -18.06 -1.19
C GLU A 86 22.98 -17.32 -2.33
N LEU A 87 21.66 -17.12 -2.22
CA LEU A 87 20.89 -16.36 -3.20
C LEU A 87 21.43 -14.94 -3.39
N ILE A 88 21.68 -14.26 -2.27
CA ILE A 88 22.12 -12.86 -2.28
C ILE A 88 23.57 -12.73 -2.73
N HIS A 89 24.45 -13.59 -2.24
CA HIS A 89 25.86 -13.61 -2.61
C HIS A 89 26.02 -13.81 -4.12
N ARG A 90 25.28 -14.75 -4.72
CA ARG A 90 25.28 -14.93 -6.19
C ARG A 90 24.83 -13.67 -6.92
N GLY A 91 23.73 -13.04 -6.49
CA GLY A 91 23.26 -11.79 -7.11
C GLY A 91 24.28 -10.65 -6.98
N GLN A 92 24.93 -10.52 -5.81
CA GLN A 92 26.02 -9.56 -5.60
C GLN A 92 27.21 -9.84 -6.52
N GLU A 93 27.59 -11.10 -6.73
CA GLU A 93 28.69 -11.50 -7.60
C GLU A 93 28.45 -11.06 -9.04
N VAL A 94 27.26 -11.30 -9.58
CA VAL A 94 26.87 -10.85 -10.94
C VAL A 94 26.95 -9.32 -11.07
N LEU A 95 26.42 -8.58 -10.10
CA LEU A 95 26.45 -7.11 -10.14
C LEU A 95 27.85 -6.55 -9.88
N ASN A 96 28.67 -7.23 -9.07
CA ASN A 96 30.09 -6.91 -8.88
C ASN A 96 30.87 -7.10 -10.17
N ARG A 97 30.58 -8.17 -10.92
CA ARG A 97 31.16 -8.44 -12.23
C ARG A 97 30.81 -7.34 -13.23
N LEU A 98 29.54 -6.95 -13.31
CA LEU A 98 29.10 -5.80 -14.13
C LEU A 98 29.84 -4.51 -13.75
N ALA A 99 30.01 -4.24 -12.45
CA ALA A 99 30.68 -3.04 -11.96
C ALA A 99 32.21 -3.04 -12.19
N ARG A 100 32.81 -4.23 -12.30
CA ARG A 100 34.25 -4.45 -12.52
C ARG A 100 34.60 -4.65 -14.00
N LEU A 101 33.63 -4.56 -14.91
CA LEU A 101 33.91 -4.64 -16.34
C LEU A 101 35.00 -3.64 -16.76
N PRO A 102 35.94 -4.06 -17.63
CA PRO A 102 37.05 -3.21 -18.06
C PRO A 102 36.61 -2.05 -18.96
N CYS A 103 35.40 -2.12 -19.54
CA CYS A 103 34.78 -1.07 -20.34
C CYS A 103 33.71 -0.30 -19.54
N PRO A 104 33.42 0.97 -19.87
CA PRO A 104 32.36 1.73 -19.21
C PRO A 104 30.97 1.15 -19.51
N SER A 105 30.07 1.25 -18.54
CA SER A 105 28.67 0.82 -18.67
C SER A 105 27.69 1.93 -18.32
N VAL A 106 26.51 1.94 -18.96
CA VAL A 106 25.43 2.89 -18.69
C VAL A 106 24.09 2.18 -18.56
N ALA A 107 23.32 2.52 -17.53
CA ALA A 107 21.92 2.14 -17.41
C ALA A 107 21.03 3.20 -18.06
N ALA A 108 20.28 2.82 -19.09
CA ALA A 108 19.31 3.68 -19.79
C ALA A 108 17.91 3.37 -19.24
N ILE A 109 17.35 4.29 -18.45
CA ILE A 109 16.19 4.05 -17.60
C ILE A 109 14.99 4.87 -18.09
N HIS A 110 14.01 4.18 -18.67
CA HIS A 110 12.65 4.71 -18.79
C HIS A 110 11.76 4.13 -17.69
N GLY A 111 10.84 4.93 -17.16
CA GLY A 111 9.93 4.48 -16.12
C GLY A 111 10.63 4.13 -14.79
N PHE A 112 10.24 3.03 -14.16
CA PHE A 112 10.72 2.66 -12.84
C PHE A 112 12.03 1.85 -12.87
N ALA A 113 12.91 2.09 -11.89
CA ALA A 113 13.97 1.17 -11.48
C ALA A 113 13.93 1.04 -9.95
N LEU A 114 13.41 -0.07 -9.46
CA LEU A 114 13.12 -0.27 -8.03
C LEU A 114 13.91 -1.46 -7.49
N GLY A 115 14.34 -1.35 -6.24
CA GLY A 115 15.09 -2.36 -5.51
C GLY A 115 16.28 -2.89 -6.31
N GLY A 116 16.35 -4.21 -6.51
CA GLY A 116 17.33 -4.86 -7.38
C GLY A 116 17.52 -4.23 -8.76
N GLY A 117 16.48 -3.63 -9.35
CA GLY A 117 16.58 -2.87 -10.59
C GLY A 117 17.43 -1.61 -10.48
N LEU A 118 17.30 -0.87 -9.37
CA LEU A 118 18.17 0.25 -9.06
C LEU A 118 19.56 -0.22 -8.64
N GLU A 119 19.69 -1.35 -7.94
CA GLU A 119 20.99 -1.94 -7.59
C GLU A 119 21.80 -2.30 -8.84
N LEU A 120 21.14 -2.86 -9.87
CA LEU A 120 21.75 -3.11 -11.18
C LEU A 120 22.17 -1.80 -11.86
N ALA A 121 21.31 -0.79 -11.85
CA ALA A 121 21.64 0.53 -12.40
C ALA A 121 22.80 1.22 -11.65
N LEU A 122 22.92 1.00 -10.34
CA LEU A 122 24.02 1.47 -9.51
C LEU A 122 25.32 0.68 -9.74
N ALA A 123 25.24 -0.56 -10.23
CA ALA A 123 26.40 -1.32 -10.68
C ALA A 123 26.96 -0.79 -12.01
N CYS A 124 26.15 -0.13 -12.84
CA CYS A 124 26.63 0.55 -14.04
C CYS A 124 27.48 1.80 -13.69
N ARG A 125 28.42 2.18 -14.56
CA ARG A 125 29.23 3.39 -14.34
C ARG A 125 28.39 4.67 -14.42
N TYR A 126 27.49 4.76 -15.40
CA TYR A 126 26.60 5.91 -15.60
C TYR A 126 25.12 5.50 -15.60
N ARG A 127 24.22 6.45 -15.38
CA ARG A 127 22.76 6.30 -15.47
C ARG A 127 22.15 7.47 -16.23
N VAL A 128 21.37 7.18 -17.26
CA VAL A 128 20.55 8.17 -17.99
C VAL A 128 19.09 7.86 -17.75
N GLY A 129 18.32 8.86 -17.32
CA GLY A 129 16.89 8.73 -17.06
C GLY A 129 16.04 9.55 -18.02
N VAL A 130 14.77 9.18 -18.18
CA VAL A 130 13.80 10.04 -18.87
C VAL A 130 13.39 11.24 -18.01
N ALA A 131 13.19 12.40 -18.65
CA ALA A 131 12.84 13.67 -18.01
C ALA A 131 11.31 13.83 -17.81
N ASP A 132 10.63 12.79 -17.31
CA ASP A 132 9.18 12.84 -17.08
C ASP A 132 8.75 12.14 -15.77
N ASP A 133 7.46 12.26 -15.45
CA ASP A 133 6.86 11.76 -14.21
C ASP A 133 6.88 10.23 -14.08
N ARG A 134 7.11 9.48 -15.17
CA ARG A 134 7.22 8.02 -15.11
C ARG A 134 8.53 7.59 -14.46
N LEU A 135 9.58 8.43 -14.50
CA LEU A 135 10.86 8.08 -13.88
C LEU A 135 10.71 7.96 -12.35
N SER A 136 10.95 6.77 -11.83
CA SER A 136 10.79 6.45 -10.41
C SER A 136 11.88 5.50 -9.94
N LEU A 137 12.85 6.01 -9.18
CA LEU A 137 14.03 5.26 -8.73
C LEU A 137 13.98 5.07 -7.22
N GLY A 138 14.11 3.85 -6.71
CA GLY A 138 14.05 3.65 -5.25
C GLY A 138 14.51 2.29 -4.76
N LEU A 139 14.63 2.19 -3.43
CA LEU A 139 15.02 0.98 -2.69
C LEU A 139 13.91 0.65 -1.68
N PRO A 140 12.78 0.04 -2.12
CA PRO A 140 11.59 -0.18 -1.31
C PRO A 140 11.65 -1.42 -0.40
N GLU A 141 12.78 -2.13 -0.34
CA GLU A 141 12.96 -3.41 0.37
C GLU A 141 12.50 -3.39 1.83
N VAL A 142 12.62 -2.23 2.49
CA VAL A 142 12.16 -2.05 3.88
C VAL A 142 10.66 -2.31 4.06
N GLN A 143 9.86 -2.10 3.00
CA GLN A 143 8.42 -2.40 3.00
C GLN A 143 8.13 -3.90 3.02
N LEU A 144 9.10 -4.72 2.62
CA LEU A 144 9.07 -6.19 2.68
C LEU A 144 9.74 -6.73 3.95
N GLY A 145 10.19 -5.87 4.87
CA GLY A 145 10.87 -6.29 6.09
C GLY A 145 12.33 -6.72 5.89
N ILE A 146 12.92 -6.36 4.75
CA ILE A 146 14.32 -6.62 4.39
C ILE A 146 15.01 -5.31 3.99
N HIS A 147 16.26 -5.36 3.56
CA HIS A 147 16.98 -4.22 3.00
C HIS A 147 17.56 -4.58 1.63
N PRO A 148 18.08 -3.61 0.84
CA PRO A 148 18.75 -3.91 -0.42
C PRO A 148 19.85 -4.96 -0.24
N GLY A 149 19.94 -5.91 -1.16
CA GLY A 149 20.79 -7.10 -1.01
C GLY A 149 21.84 -7.27 -2.10
N PHE A 150 21.69 -6.62 -3.26
CA PHE A 150 22.65 -6.72 -4.37
C PHE A 150 23.65 -5.55 -4.40
N GLY A 151 24.06 -5.08 -3.22
CA GLY A 151 25.01 -3.99 -3.00
C GLY A 151 24.37 -2.61 -2.89
N GLY A 152 23.06 -2.51 -2.78
CA GLY A 152 22.33 -1.26 -2.66
C GLY A 152 22.68 -0.47 -1.41
N THR A 153 22.92 -1.12 -0.26
CA THR A 153 23.33 -0.42 0.98
C THR A 153 24.74 0.18 0.85
N VAL A 154 25.53 -0.32 -0.10
CA VAL A 154 26.89 0.13 -0.37
C VAL A 154 26.92 1.17 -1.49
N ARG A 155 26.44 0.81 -2.68
CA ARG A 155 26.56 1.62 -3.90
C ARG A 155 25.73 2.89 -3.83
N SER A 156 24.53 2.85 -3.23
CA SER A 156 23.68 4.04 -3.10
C SER A 156 24.37 5.12 -2.26
N VAL A 157 24.91 4.76 -1.09
CA VAL A 157 25.63 5.66 -0.19
C VAL A 157 26.86 6.27 -0.88
N ARG A 158 27.62 5.46 -1.64
CA ARG A 158 28.79 5.95 -2.39
C ARG A 158 28.42 6.92 -3.52
N THR A 159 27.25 6.73 -4.12
CA THR A 159 26.78 7.52 -5.27
C THR A 159 26.16 8.84 -4.81
N VAL A 160 25.17 8.79 -3.91
CA VAL A 160 24.36 9.98 -3.54
C VAL A 160 24.64 10.51 -2.14
N GLY A 161 25.43 9.81 -1.33
CA GLY A 161 25.71 10.17 0.04
C GLY A 161 24.81 9.48 1.06
N VAL A 162 25.16 9.59 2.35
CA VAL A 162 24.44 8.90 3.43
C VAL A 162 23.01 9.38 3.55
N ARG A 163 22.73 10.70 3.52
CA ARG A 163 21.37 11.19 3.81
C ARG A 163 20.37 10.79 2.72
N PRO A 164 20.61 11.02 1.41
CA PRO A 164 19.65 10.64 0.38
C PRO A 164 19.51 9.11 0.25
N ALA A 165 20.60 8.37 0.43
CA ALA A 165 20.55 6.90 0.41
C ALA A 165 19.72 6.35 1.58
N MET A 166 19.93 6.86 2.80
CA MET A 166 19.14 6.47 3.98
C MET A 166 17.68 6.89 3.86
N GLU A 167 17.39 8.07 3.28
CA GLU A 167 16.02 8.48 3.00
C GLU A 167 15.31 7.47 2.10
N MET A 168 15.95 7.03 1.01
CA MET A 168 15.39 6.00 0.13
C MET A 168 15.21 4.66 0.86
N MET A 169 16.27 4.14 1.49
CA MET A 169 16.26 2.79 2.09
C MET A 169 15.38 2.69 3.33
N LEU A 170 15.31 3.72 4.19
CA LEU A 170 14.55 3.67 5.44
C LEU A 170 13.06 3.98 5.24
N THR A 171 12.69 4.70 4.19
CA THR A 171 11.29 5.03 3.89
C THR A 171 10.69 4.17 2.78
N GLY A 172 11.52 3.57 1.94
CA GLY A 172 11.13 2.88 0.72
C GLY A 172 10.51 3.80 -0.34
N LYS A 173 10.58 5.12 -0.17
CA LYS A 173 9.97 6.08 -1.12
C LYS A 173 10.87 6.28 -2.33
N PRO A 174 10.32 6.20 -3.56
CA PRO A 174 11.10 6.46 -4.76
C PRO A 174 11.35 7.95 -4.96
N VAL A 175 12.43 8.24 -5.65
CA VAL A 175 12.87 9.55 -6.11
C VAL A 175 12.46 9.73 -7.57
N ARG A 176 11.91 10.90 -7.90
CA ARG A 176 11.50 11.30 -9.27
C ARG A 176 12.61 12.03 -10.02
N ALA A 177 12.44 12.19 -11.32
CA ALA A 177 13.43 12.73 -12.28
C ALA A 177 14.30 13.88 -11.74
N GLU A 178 13.72 15.05 -11.47
CA GLU A 178 14.48 16.25 -11.05
C GLU A 178 15.31 16.00 -9.79
N LYS A 179 14.70 15.38 -8.78
CA LYS A 179 15.36 15.08 -7.52
C LYS A 179 16.48 14.06 -7.74
N ALA A 180 16.26 13.03 -8.57
CA ALA A 180 17.27 12.03 -8.90
C ALA A 180 18.51 12.67 -9.54
N LEU A 181 18.32 13.64 -10.45
CA LEU A 181 19.44 14.38 -11.05
C LEU A 181 20.18 15.23 -10.00
N SER A 182 19.42 15.95 -9.16
CA SER A 182 19.97 16.87 -8.15
C SER A 182 20.82 16.18 -7.08
N ILE A 183 20.47 14.95 -6.68
CA ILE A 183 21.20 14.20 -5.65
C ILE A 183 22.32 13.33 -6.23
N GLY A 184 22.47 13.32 -7.56
CA GLY A 184 23.49 12.50 -8.22
C GLY A 184 23.10 11.05 -8.49
N LEU A 185 21.82 10.68 -8.35
CA LEU A 185 21.35 9.32 -8.60
C LEU A 185 21.32 8.99 -10.10
N VAL A 186 21.00 9.98 -10.95
CA VAL A 186 21.17 9.91 -12.41
C VAL A 186 22.18 10.95 -12.86
N ASP A 187 22.91 10.61 -13.93
CA ASP A 187 23.94 11.47 -14.50
C ASP A 187 23.36 12.49 -15.49
N ARG A 188 22.32 12.09 -16.23
CA ARG A 188 21.63 12.94 -17.23
C ARG A 188 20.14 12.58 -17.30
N LEU A 189 19.31 13.59 -17.56
CA LEU A 189 17.90 13.43 -17.91
C LEU A 189 17.68 13.87 -19.35
N VAL A 190 16.89 13.11 -20.11
CA VAL A 190 16.57 13.40 -21.53
C VAL A 190 15.13 13.02 -21.87
N PRO A 191 14.53 13.54 -22.95
CA PRO A 191 13.31 12.98 -23.52
C PRO A 191 13.48 11.50 -23.88
N GLU A 192 12.41 10.70 -23.82
CA GLU A 192 12.49 9.25 -24.11
C GLU A 192 13.07 8.94 -25.50
N ALA A 193 12.75 9.77 -26.50
CA ALA A 193 13.27 9.63 -27.87
C ALA A 193 14.82 9.74 -27.95
N GLU A 194 15.44 10.44 -27.00
CA GLU A 194 16.89 10.68 -26.94
C GLU A 194 17.61 9.73 -25.97
N LEU A 195 16.89 8.82 -25.29
CA LEU A 195 17.47 7.98 -24.24
C LEU A 195 18.64 7.12 -24.76
N ARG A 196 18.47 6.53 -25.96
CA ARG A 196 19.51 5.70 -26.59
C ARG A 196 20.71 6.52 -27.06
N SER A 197 20.49 7.68 -27.69
CA SER A 197 21.58 8.54 -28.15
C SER A 197 22.38 9.11 -26.99
N ALA A 198 21.71 9.53 -25.90
CA ALA A 198 22.37 10.04 -24.71
C ALA A 198 23.24 8.98 -23.99
N ALA A 199 22.78 7.73 -23.93
CA ALA A 199 23.56 6.61 -23.40
C ALA A 199 24.83 6.37 -24.24
N ARG A 200 24.68 6.36 -25.57
CA ARG A 200 25.79 6.23 -26.52
C ARG A 200 26.79 7.37 -26.38
N GLU A 201 26.34 8.62 -26.34
CA GLU A 201 27.20 9.81 -26.18
C GLU A 201 28.08 9.72 -24.93
N LEU A 202 27.52 9.28 -23.80
CA LEU A 202 28.28 9.12 -22.55
C LEU A 202 29.39 8.07 -22.65
N LEU A 203 29.15 6.96 -23.36
CA LEU A 203 30.14 5.88 -23.51
C LEU A 203 31.24 6.24 -24.53
N LEU A 204 30.92 7.04 -25.54
CA LEU A 204 31.82 7.40 -26.62
C LEU A 204 32.63 8.68 -26.36
N ALA A 205 32.27 9.46 -25.34
CA ALA A 205 32.94 10.70 -24.99
C ALA A 205 34.44 10.50 -24.73
N ALA A 206 35.26 11.39 -25.30
CA ALA A 206 36.71 11.44 -25.13
C ALA A 206 37.14 12.86 -24.69
N PRO A 207 37.64 13.04 -23.45
CA PRO A 207 37.81 12.03 -22.41
C PRO A 207 36.47 11.56 -21.81
N ALA A 208 36.45 10.33 -21.27
CA ALA A 208 35.27 9.80 -20.60
C ALA A 208 34.95 10.64 -19.34
N PRO A 209 33.68 11.01 -19.09
CA PRO A 209 33.30 11.79 -17.93
C PRO A 209 33.68 11.08 -16.63
N PRO A 210 34.21 11.78 -15.61
CA PRO A 210 34.48 11.13 -14.33
C PRO A 210 33.18 10.59 -13.72
N PRO A 211 33.20 9.38 -13.11
CA PRO A 211 32.01 8.86 -12.44
C PRO A 211 31.62 9.78 -11.28
N ARG A 212 30.31 10.03 -11.13
CA ARG A 212 29.79 10.83 -10.02
C ARG A 212 30.18 10.23 -8.68
N ARG A 213 30.44 11.12 -7.73
CA ARG A 213 30.69 10.79 -6.32
C ARG A 213 29.77 11.62 -5.46
N ALA A 214 29.44 11.09 -4.28
CA ALA A 214 28.68 11.84 -3.29
C ALA A 214 29.33 13.21 -3.00
N PRO A 215 28.53 14.26 -2.77
CA PRO A 215 29.02 15.58 -2.38
C PRO A 215 29.96 15.53 -1.17
N LEU A 216 30.89 16.48 -1.06
CA LEU A 216 31.90 16.48 0.02
C LEU A 216 31.27 16.45 1.42
N VAL A 217 30.18 17.20 1.63
CA VAL A 217 29.44 17.21 2.90
C VAL A 217 28.90 15.82 3.25
N GLU A 218 28.34 15.10 2.28
CA GLU A 218 27.84 13.73 2.49
C GLU A 218 28.98 12.75 2.79
N ARG A 219 30.13 12.92 2.12
CA ARG A 219 31.33 12.11 2.38
C ARG A 219 31.90 12.38 3.78
N LEU A 220 31.88 13.63 4.23
CA LEU A 220 32.30 14.00 5.58
C LEU A 220 31.37 13.36 6.63
N LEU A 221 30.06 13.43 6.44
CA LEU A 221 29.09 12.74 7.30
C LEU A 221 29.28 11.21 7.31
N GLY A 222 29.79 10.65 6.21
CA GLY A 222 30.19 9.24 6.08
C GLY A 222 31.49 8.85 6.79
N SER A 223 32.27 9.81 7.28
CA SER A 223 33.59 9.55 7.88
C SER A 223 33.49 8.84 9.23
N ALA A 224 34.49 8.00 9.53
CA ALA A 224 34.51 7.17 10.73
C ALA A 224 34.23 7.93 12.05
N PRO A 225 34.75 9.16 12.28
CA PRO A 225 34.47 9.93 13.49
C PRO A 225 33.02 10.43 13.61
N LEU A 226 32.33 10.71 12.49
CA LEU A 226 30.97 11.26 12.49
C LEU A 226 29.87 10.19 12.44
N ARG A 227 30.19 8.96 12.02
CA ARG A 227 29.23 7.85 11.92
C ARG A 227 28.43 7.61 13.22
N PRO A 228 29.00 7.62 14.44
CA PRO A 228 28.21 7.39 15.67
C PRO A 228 27.13 8.44 15.91
N LEU A 229 27.40 9.71 15.58
CA LEU A 229 26.44 10.80 15.72
C LEU A 229 25.29 10.67 14.72
N VAL A 230 25.62 10.40 13.45
CA VAL A 230 24.62 10.20 12.40
C VAL A 230 23.78 8.96 12.68
N ARG A 231 24.39 7.86 13.13
CA ARG A 231 23.69 6.65 13.60
C ARG A 231 22.65 7.00 14.66
N ARG A 232 23.04 7.73 15.72
CA ARG A 232 22.11 8.12 16.79
C ARG A 232 20.93 8.94 16.25
N SER A 233 21.19 9.86 15.32
CA SER A 233 20.15 10.66 14.68
C SER A 233 19.19 9.80 13.84
N LEU A 234 19.72 8.94 12.97
CA LEU A 234 18.91 8.05 12.12
C LEU A 234 18.09 7.08 12.96
N THR A 235 18.70 6.45 13.97
CA THR A 235 18.01 5.53 14.89
C THR A 235 16.89 6.25 15.63
N GLY A 236 17.11 7.48 16.11
CA GLY A 236 16.07 8.28 16.75
C GLY A 236 14.92 8.67 15.83
N GLN A 237 15.19 8.90 14.54
CA GLN A 237 14.16 9.19 13.54
C GLN A 237 13.31 7.94 13.22
N VAL A 238 13.95 6.78 13.06
CA VAL A 238 13.28 5.50 12.81
C VAL A 238 12.43 5.09 14.00
N ALA A 239 12.97 5.18 15.23
CA ALA A 239 12.29 4.77 16.46
C ALA A 239 10.97 5.53 16.74
N ARG A 240 10.78 6.71 16.14
CA ARG A 240 9.51 7.47 16.22
C ARG A 240 8.39 6.86 15.38
N ARG A 241 8.71 6.04 14.39
CA ARG A 241 7.75 5.51 13.40
C ARG A 241 7.69 3.99 13.38
N ALA A 242 8.82 3.33 13.64
CA ALA A 242 8.97 1.89 13.58
C ALA A 242 9.66 1.43 14.86
N ARG A 243 9.11 0.39 15.50
CA ARG A 243 9.72 -0.24 16.67
C ARG A 243 10.72 -1.32 16.21
N PRO A 244 11.91 -1.44 16.84
CA PRO A 244 12.89 -2.45 16.45
C PRO A 244 12.35 -3.88 16.48
N GLU A 245 11.48 -4.17 17.46
CA GLU A 245 10.90 -5.50 17.66
C GLU A 245 9.93 -5.88 16.53
N HIS A 246 9.27 -4.90 15.92
CA HIS A 246 8.31 -5.11 14.84
C HIS A 246 8.97 -5.04 13.46
N TYR A 247 9.92 -4.12 13.30
CA TYR A 247 10.55 -3.79 12.02
C TYR A 247 12.08 -3.73 12.21
N PRO A 248 12.78 -4.87 12.18
CA PRO A 248 14.24 -4.91 12.38
C PRO A 248 15.04 -4.37 11.18
N ALA A 249 14.52 -4.44 9.95
CA ALA A 249 15.25 -4.06 8.74
C ALA A 249 15.78 -2.61 8.69
N PRO A 250 15.00 -1.56 9.06
CA PRO A 250 15.53 -0.19 9.18
C PRO A 250 16.77 -0.08 10.07
N TYR A 251 16.79 -0.83 11.18
CA TYR A 251 17.90 -0.81 12.12
C TYR A 251 19.11 -1.57 11.57
N ALA A 252 18.89 -2.69 10.89
CA ALA A 252 19.93 -3.42 10.18
C ALA A 252 20.65 -2.54 9.13
N ILE A 253 19.90 -1.75 8.35
CA ILE A 253 20.46 -0.78 7.40
C ILE A 253 21.41 0.21 8.09
N ILE A 254 20.95 0.80 9.21
CA ILE A 254 21.73 1.79 9.95
C ILE A 254 22.99 1.13 10.55
N GLU A 255 22.87 -0.07 11.10
CA GLU A 255 24.00 -0.80 11.71
C GLU A 255 25.05 -1.21 10.66
N LEU A 256 24.64 -1.69 9.49
CA LEU A 256 25.54 -2.01 8.38
C LEU A 256 26.38 -0.79 7.99
N TRP A 257 25.71 0.35 7.76
CA TRP A 257 26.40 1.57 7.42
C TRP A 257 27.28 2.09 8.56
N ALA A 258 26.80 2.06 9.81
CA ALA A 258 27.57 2.55 10.94
C ALA A 258 28.87 1.77 11.15
N ARG A 259 28.86 0.44 10.92
CA ARG A 259 30.03 -0.43 11.08
C ARG A 259 30.98 -0.37 9.89
N TYR A 260 30.47 -0.55 8.67
CA TYR A 260 31.30 -0.72 7.47
C TYR A 260 31.44 0.55 6.62
N GLY A 261 30.60 1.56 6.88
CA GLY A 261 30.67 2.86 6.21
C GLY A 261 30.31 2.81 4.72
N ALA A 262 29.73 1.71 4.24
CA ALA A 262 29.50 1.44 2.81
C ALA A 262 30.78 1.40 1.96
N HIS A 263 31.85 0.77 2.46
CA HIS A 263 33.13 0.64 1.75
C HIS A 263 33.66 -0.80 1.74
N GLY A 264 34.20 -1.20 0.59
CA GLY A 264 34.92 -2.46 0.41
C GLY A 264 34.03 -3.71 0.34
N ASP A 265 34.68 -4.85 0.05
CA ASP A 265 34.01 -6.14 -0.08
C ASP A 265 33.43 -6.64 1.25
N ALA A 266 34.04 -6.26 2.38
CA ALA A 266 33.52 -6.54 3.72
C ALA A 266 32.11 -5.95 3.97
N ALA A 267 31.79 -4.80 3.36
CA ALA A 267 30.45 -4.21 3.48
C ALA A 267 29.41 -5.00 2.69
N LEU A 268 29.76 -5.51 1.51
CA LEU A 268 28.89 -6.34 0.68
C LEU A 268 28.64 -7.71 1.34
N GLU A 269 29.70 -8.30 1.88
CA GLU A 269 29.62 -9.55 2.64
C GLU A 269 28.72 -9.41 3.87
N ALA A 270 28.86 -8.31 4.62
CA ALA A 270 27.99 -8.01 5.76
C ALA A 270 26.53 -7.76 5.35
N GLU A 271 26.30 -7.11 4.21
CA GLU A 271 24.96 -6.92 3.63
C GLU A 271 24.31 -8.27 3.35
N ALA A 272 25.01 -9.19 2.67
CA ALA A 272 24.50 -10.52 2.34
C ALA A 272 24.11 -11.33 3.58
N ARG A 273 24.97 -11.32 4.62
CA ARG A 273 24.65 -11.99 5.90
C ARG A 273 23.49 -11.35 6.64
N SER A 274 23.40 -10.03 6.63
CA SER A 274 22.34 -9.29 7.33
C SER A 274 20.97 -9.56 6.70
N ILE A 275 20.84 -9.44 5.38
CA ILE A 275 19.57 -9.69 4.70
C ILE A 275 19.15 -11.17 4.82
N ALA A 276 20.11 -12.09 4.79
CA ALA A 276 19.86 -13.52 4.98
C ALA A 276 19.17 -13.81 6.32
N GLN A 277 19.58 -13.12 7.40
CA GLN A 277 18.90 -13.21 8.69
C GLN A 277 17.50 -12.60 8.63
N LEU A 278 17.33 -11.45 7.97
CA LEU A 278 16.04 -10.78 7.86
C LEU A 278 14.99 -11.64 7.13
N PHE A 279 15.36 -12.38 6.10
CA PHE A 279 14.45 -13.32 5.41
C PHE A 279 13.81 -14.32 6.37
N THR A 280 14.53 -14.72 7.43
CA THR A 280 14.04 -15.70 8.41
C THR A 280 13.14 -15.10 9.50
N THR A 281 12.99 -13.77 9.55
CA THR A 281 12.16 -13.11 10.55
C THR A 281 10.66 -13.28 10.23
N GLU A 282 9.84 -13.38 11.27
CA GLU A 282 8.38 -13.43 11.09
C GLU A 282 7.86 -12.16 10.41
N SER A 283 8.41 -11.00 10.78
CA SER A 283 8.05 -9.71 10.18
C SER A 283 8.28 -9.68 8.67
N SER A 284 9.44 -10.14 8.18
CA SER A 284 9.72 -10.20 6.74
C SER A 284 8.73 -11.12 6.02
N ARG A 285 8.52 -12.34 6.54
CA ARG A 285 7.57 -13.31 5.95
C ARG A 285 6.14 -12.74 5.85
N ASN A 286 5.70 -12.06 6.90
CA ASN A 286 4.38 -11.45 6.95
C ASN A 286 4.26 -10.21 6.05
N LEU A 287 5.30 -9.37 5.94
CA LEU A 287 5.29 -8.21 5.04
C LEU A 287 5.34 -8.62 3.56
N VAL A 288 6.12 -9.65 3.22
CA VAL A 288 6.09 -10.28 1.88
C VAL A 288 4.69 -10.82 1.58
N ARG A 289 4.06 -11.52 2.54
CA ARG A 289 2.67 -11.96 2.38
C ARG A 289 1.72 -10.78 2.14
N VAL A 290 1.79 -9.72 2.93
CA VAL A 290 0.93 -8.52 2.76
C VAL A 290 1.14 -7.90 1.37
N PHE A 291 2.37 -7.85 0.87
CA PHE A 291 2.63 -7.42 -0.50
C PHE A 291 1.92 -8.29 -1.54
N LEU A 292 1.97 -9.62 -1.39
CA LEU A 292 1.27 -10.56 -2.28
C LEU A 292 -0.26 -10.44 -2.20
N LEU A 293 -0.81 -10.19 -1.00
CA LEU A 293 -2.23 -9.87 -0.82
C LEU A 293 -2.61 -8.60 -1.59
N GLN A 294 -1.77 -7.56 -1.51
CA GLN A 294 -1.98 -6.33 -2.26
C GLN A 294 -1.96 -6.58 -3.78
N ASP A 295 -1.00 -7.37 -4.26
CA ASP A 295 -0.87 -7.72 -5.68
C ASP A 295 -2.08 -8.52 -6.19
N ARG A 296 -2.60 -9.44 -5.37
CA ARG A 296 -3.83 -10.19 -5.63
C ARG A 296 -5.02 -9.24 -5.82
N LEU A 297 -5.23 -8.29 -4.89
CA LEU A 297 -6.33 -7.32 -5.00
C LEU A 297 -6.17 -6.42 -6.25
N LYS A 298 -4.96 -5.96 -6.56
CA LYS A 298 -4.69 -5.17 -7.78
C LYS A 298 -4.98 -5.95 -9.05
N SER A 299 -4.73 -7.26 -9.04
CA SER A 299 -4.92 -8.15 -10.18
C SER A 299 -6.37 -8.60 -10.36
N ALA A 300 -7.18 -8.58 -9.30
CA ALA A 300 -8.59 -8.99 -9.32
C ALA A 300 -9.44 -8.22 -10.37
N GLY A 301 -9.06 -6.98 -10.70
CA GLY A 301 -9.78 -6.14 -11.67
C GLY A 301 -9.62 -6.52 -13.14
N GLY A 302 -8.80 -7.55 -13.47
CA GLY A 302 -8.65 -8.11 -14.82
C GLY A 302 -8.46 -7.07 -15.94
N ARG A 303 -8.73 -7.46 -17.18
CA ARG A 303 -9.10 -6.52 -18.26
C ARG A 303 -10.63 -6.50 -18.29
N SER A 304 -11.27 -5.70 -17.45
CA SER A 304 -12.71 -5.46 -17.57
C SER A 304 -13.02 -4.98 -19.00
N GLY A 305 -14.04 -5.55 -19.63
CA GLY A 305 -14.51 -5.13 -20.95
C GLY A 305 -15.30 -3.82 -20.94
N ALA A 306 -15.62 -3.28 -19.76
CA ALA A 306 -16.39 -2.04 -19.60
C ALA A 306 -15.49 -0.80 -19.77
N ASP A 307 -15.82 0.03 -20.76
CA ASP A 307 -15.11 1.28 -21.03
C ASP A 307 -15.69 2.45 -20.21
N ILE A 308 -15.35 2.49 -18.92
CA ILE A 308 -15.79 3.56 -18.01
C ILE A 308 -14.96 4.82 -18.27
N ARG A 309 -15.61 5.92 -18.65
CA ARG A 309 -14.97 7.23 -18.90
C ARG A 309 -15.64 8.37 -18.13
N HIS A 310 -16.96 8.28 -17.94
CA HIS A 310 -17.79 9.29 -17.28
C HIS A 310 -18.29 8.77 -15.94
N VAL A 311 -17.96 9.49 -14.87
CA VAL A 311 -18.42 9.22 -13.50
C VAL A 311 -19.37 10.34 -13.10
N HIS A 312 -20.53 9.98 -12.56
CA HIS A 312 -21.45 10.93 -11.96
C HIS A 312 -21.59 10.62 -10.47
N VAL A 313 -21.31 11.57 -9.59
CA VAL A 313 -21.39 11.39 -8.15
C VAL A 313 -22.57 12.20 -7.60
N VAL A 314 -23.46 11.54 -6.86
CA VAL A 314 -24.63 12.18 -6.24
C VAL A 314 -24.39 12.32 -4.74
N GLY A 315 -24.33 13.57 -4.28
CA GLY A 315 -23.97 13.97 -2.92
C GLY A 315 -22.60 14.64 -2.88
N ALA A 316 -22.54 15.93 -2.57
CA ALA A 316 -21.32 16.75 -2.49
C ALA A 316 -20.79 16.92 -1.06
N GLY A 317 -21.21 16.04 -0.15
CA GLY A 317 -20.62 15.90 1.17
C GLY A 317 -19.13 15.54 1.12
N VAL A 318 -18.53 15.26 2.28
CA VAL A 318 -17.09 14.93 2.37
C VAL A 318 -16.72 13.76 1.46
N MET A 319 -17.44 12.63 1.57
CA MET A 319 -17.14 11.41 0.81
C MET A 319 -17.37 11.59 -0.70
N GLY A 320 -18.56 12.04 -1.11
CA GLY A 320 -18.87 12.19 -2.54
C GLY A 320 -17.99 13.23 -3.24
N GLY A 321 -17.68 14.35 -2.56
CA GLY A 321 -16.72 15.33 -3.07
C GLY A 321 -15.32 14.75 -3.26
N ASP A 322 -14.83 13.97 -2.30
CA ASP A 322 -13.51 13.33 -2.37
C ASP A 322 -13.44 12.20 -3.41
N ILE A 323 -14.51 11.41 -3.56
CA ILE A 323 -14.65 10.39 -4.63
C ILE A 323 -14.60 11.08 -6.00
N ALA A 324 -15.34 12.17 -6.17
CA ALA A 324 -15.39 12.92 -7.41
C ALA A 324 -14.02 13.53 -7.75
N ALA A 325 -13.38 14.18 -6.78
CA ALA A 325 -12.05 14.76 -6.93
C ALA A 325 -11.01 13.69 -7.26
N TRP A 326 -10.99 12.57 -6.55
CA TRP A 326 -10.02 11.50 -6.79
C TRP A 326 -10.21 10.83 -8.15
N SER A 327 -11.45 10.62 -8.57
CA SER A 327 -11.75 10.07 -9.91
C SER A 327 -11.30 11.03 -11.02
N ALA A 328 -11.53 12.33 -10.85
CA ALA A 328 -11.08 13.35 -11.81
C ALA A 328 -9.55 13.43 -11.87
N LEU A 329 -8.85 13.37 -10.72
CA LEU A 329 -7.39 13.29 -10.66
C LEU A 329 -6.86 12.11 -11.50
N ARG A 330 -7.55 10.96 -11.48
CA ARG A 330 -7.10 9.69 -12.04
C ARG A 330 -7.39 9.44 -13.51
N GLY A 331 -8.15 10.31 -14.19
CA GLY A 331 -8.40 10.11 -15.62
C GLY A 331 -9.79 10.49 -16.07
N PHE A 332 -10.75 10.43 -15.17
CA PHE A 332 -12.16 10.34 -15.52
C PHE A 332 -12.77 11.72 -15.73
N THR A 333 -13.77 11.80 -16.61
CA THR A 333 -14.66 12.96 -16.67
C THR A 333 -15.70 12.78 -15.58
N VAL A 334 -15.84 13.76 -14.69
CA VAL A 334 -16.61 13.65 -13.46
C VAL A 334 -17.59 14.80 -13.34
N THR A 335 -18.83 14.46 -12.99
CA THR A 335 -19.86 15.43 -12.62
C THR A 335 -20.30 15.18 -11.17
N LEU A 336 -20.50 16.26 -10.42
CA LEU A 336 -20.87 16.22 -9.01
C LEU A 336 -22.21 16.93 -8.81
N GLN A 337 -23.19 16.16 -8.36
CA GLN A 337 -24.55 16.61 -8.10
C GLN A 337 -24.79 16.78 -6.59
N ASP A 338 -25.49 17.86 -6.22
CA ASP A 338 -26.20 18.00 -4.95
C ASP A 338 -27.43 18.89 -5.17
N ARG A 339 -28.24 19.11 -4.12
CA ARG A 339 -29.52 19.83 -4.16
C ARG A 339 -29.39 21.30 -4.56
N ALA A 340 -28.23 21.91 -4.32
CA ALA A 340 -27.95 23.30 -4.61
C ALA A 340 -26.45 23.51 -4.84
N MET A 341 -26.09 24.54 -5.61
CA MET A 341 -24.69 24.87 -5.91
C MET A 341 -23.86 25.15 -4.65
N GLU A 342 -24.50 25.74 -3.63
CA GLU A 342 -23.95 26.05 -2.30
C GLU A 342 -23.35 24.82 -1.60
N LEU A 343 -23.91 23.63 -1.87
CA LEU A 343 -23.44 22.35 -1.31
C LEU A 343 -22.30 21.76 -2.14
N VAL A 344 -22.25 22.06 -3.44
CA VAL A 344 -21.24 21.57 -4.39
C VAL A 344 -19.95 22.38 -4.34
N GLU A 345 -20.04 23.70 -4.17
CA GLU A 345 -18.90 24.62 -4.14
C GLU A 345 -17.81 24.24 -3.13
N PRO A 346 -18.12 23.89 -1.86
CA PRO A 346 -17.12 23.47 -0.90
C PRO A 346 -16.35 22.22 -1.36
N ALA A 347 -17.03 21.26 -2.00
CA ALA A 347 -16.39 20.07 -2.54
C ALA A 347 -15.45 20.39 -3.70
N LEU A 348 -15.86 21.28 -4.61
CA LEU A 348 -15.00 21.75 -5.70
C LEU A 348 -13.78 22.52 -5.20
N ALA A 349 -13.93 23.31 -4.13
CA ALA A 349 -12.82 24.01 -3.50
C ALA A 349 -11.79 23.02 -2.92
N ARG A 350 -12.24 22.01 -2.16
CA ARG A 350 -11.38 20.94 -1.65
C ARG A 350 -10.69 20.17 -2.78
N ALA A 351 -11.39 19.91 -3.89
CA ALA A 351 -10.81 19.25 -5.06
C ALA A 351 -9.65 20.06 -5.67
N ARG A 352 -9.80 21.39 -5.81
CA ARG A 352 -8.73 22.27 -6.32
C ARG A 352 -7.49 22.22 -5.42
N GLU A 353 -7.68 22.22 -4.11
CA GLU A 353 -6.59 22.09 -3.14
C GLU A 353 -5.90 20.71 -3.27
N LEU A 354 -6.69 19.64 -3.38
CA LEU A 354 -6.16 18.29 -3.58
C LEU A 354 -5.31 18.21 -4.86
N PHE A 355 -5.77 18.78 -5.97
CA PHE A 355 -5.04 18.80 -7.23
C PHE A 355 -3.71 19.54 -7.10
N GLY A 356 -3.71 20.74 -6.50
CA GLY A 356 -2.49 21.50 -6.26
C GLY A 356 -1.49 20.82 -5.32
N LYS A 357 -1.97 19.99 -4.38
CA LYS A 357 -1.10 19.20 -3.49
C LYS A 357 -0.53 17.94 -4.15
N ARG A 358 -1.28 17.31 -5.06
CA ARG A 358 -0.93 15.99 -5.64
C ARG A 358 -0.18 16.09 -6.96
N LEU A 359 -0.44 17.13 -7.75
CA LEU A 359 0.17 17.38 -9.05
C LEU A 359 1.12 18.58 -8.92
N ARG A 360 2.20 18.56 -9.70
CA ARG A 360 3.19 19.65 -9.73
C ARG A 360 3.09 20.48 -11.00
N ASP A 361 2.78 19.83 -12.12
CA ASP A 361 2.64 20.47 -13.42
C ASP A 361 1.32 21.27 -13.51
N PRO A 362 1.38 22.60 -13.77
CA PRO A 362 0.20 23.43 -13.99
C PRO A 362 -0.77 22.90 -15.07
N ALA A 363 -0.25 22.28 -16.13
CA ALA A 363 -1.08 21.73 -17.21
C ALA A 363 -1.89 20.52 -16.70
N GLN A 364 -1.27 19.62 -15.94
CA GLN A 364 -1.94 18.49 -15.30
C GLN A 364 -2.99 18.96 -14.28
N ILE A 365 -2.69 20.01 -13.50
CA ILE A 365 -3.64 20.62 -12.56
C ILE A 365 -4.85 21.16 -13.31
N SER A 366 -4.63 21.93 -14.38
CA SER A 366 -5.70 22.47 -15.23
C SER A 366 -6.56 21.35 -15.84
N ALA A 367 -5.94 20.29 -16.36
CA ALA A 367 -6.64 19.14 -16.91
C ALA A 367 -7.45 18.37 -15.85
N ALA A 368 -6.95 18.23 -14.61
CA ALA A 368 -7.72 17.64 -13.51
C ALA A 368 -8.93 18.52 -13.12
N ARG A 369 -8.77 19.84 -13.11
CA ARG A 369 -9.85 20.79 -12.85
C ARG A 369 -10.92 20.75 -13.93
N GLY A 370 -10.53 20.75 -15.21
CA GLY A 370 -11.46 20.69 -16.33
C GLY A 370 -12.25 19.38 -16.41
N ARG A 371 -11.77 18.32 -15.76
CA ARG A 371 -12.46 17.04 -15.66
C ARG A 371 -13.54 16.98 -14.59
N LEU A 372 -13.61 17.92 -13.65
CA LEU A 372 -14.61 17.92 -12.57
C LEU A 372 -15.55 19.12 -12.69
N ALA A 373 -16.83 18.85 -12.94
CA ALA A 373 -17.87 19.87 -13.08
C ALA A 373 -19.02 19.69 -12.08
N ALA A 374 -19.66 20.79 -11.67
CA ALA A 374 -20.92 20.74 -10.94
C ALA A 374 -22.07 20.38 -11.89
N ASP A 375 -23.06 19.65 -11.38
CA ASP A 375 -24.28 19.31 -12.09
C ASP A 375 -25.47 19.23 -11.11
N VAL A 376 -25.98 20.38 -10.70
CA VAL A 376 -27.09 20.46 -9.72
C VAL A 376 -28.37 19.80 -10.25
N ALA A 377 -28.64 19.93 -11.56
CA ALA A 377 -29.82 19.33 -12.21
C ALA A 377 -29.71 17.80 -12.41
N GLY A 378 -28.50 17.25 -12.36
CA GLY A 378 -28.23 15.83 -12.59
C GLY A 378 -28.38 15.42 -14.06
N ASP A 379 -28.22 16.34 -15.01
CA ASP A 379 -28.40 16.07 -16.43
C ASP A 379 -27.32 15.13 -17.00
N ALA A 380 -26.16 15.07 -16.36
CA ALA A 380 -25.07 14.19 -16.74
C ALA A 380 -25.33 12.71 -16.39
N VAL A 381 -26.35 12.38 -15.59
CA VAL A 381 -26.74 10.99 -15.28
C VAL A 381 -26.93 10.16 -16.55
N ALA A 382 -27.51 10.75 -17.61
CA ALA A 382 -27.75 10.08 -18.88
C ALA A 382 -26.48 9.69 -19.66
N ARG A 383 -25.34 10.33 -19.35
CA ARG A 383 -24.05 10.09 -20.02
C ARG A 383 -23.12 9.21 -19.19
N ALA A 384 -23.34 9.15 -17.88
CA ALA A 384 -22.49 8.44 -16.93
C ALA A 384 -22.37 6.95 -17.26
N ASP A 385 -21.15 6.42 -17.17
CA ASP A 385 -20.87 4.97 -17.19
C ASP A 385 -21.06 4.37 -15.80
N VAL A 386 -20.75 5.15 -14.75
CA VAL A 386 -20.97 4.81 -13.36
C VAL A 386 -21.63 6.00 -12.66
N VAL A 387 -22.76 5.76 -12.02
CA VAL A 387 -23.38 6.70 -11.09
C VAL A 387 -23.05 6.22 -9.67
N ILE A 388 -22.38 7.06 -8.88
CA ILE A 388 -21.98 6.76 -7.50
C ILE A 388 -22.83 7.59 -6.55
N GLU A 389 -23.68 6.92 -5.78
CA GLU A 389 -24.48 7.52 -4.73
C GLU A 389 -23.65 7.65 -3.44
N ALA A 390 -23.61 8.85 -2.86
CA ALA A 390 -22.88 9.19 -1.63
C ALA A 390 -23.64 10.19 -0.74
N ILE A 391 -24.96 10.03 -0.63
CA ILE A 391 -25.85 10.77 0.27
C ILE A 391 -25.84 10.15 1.68
N PHE A 392 -26.51 10.81 2.62
CA PHE A 392 -26.63 10.34 4.00
C PHE A 392 -27.21 8.92 4.11
N GLU A 393 -26.86 8.23 5.19
CA GLU A 393 -27.17 6.81 5.41
C GLU A 393 -28.64 6.62 5.84
N SER A 394 -29.58 6.70 4.89
CA SER A 394 -31.00 6.35 5.06
C SER A 394 -31.46 5.46 3.91
N LEU A 395 -32.14 4.37 4.26
CA LEU A 395 -32.67 3.43 3.28
C LEU A 395 -33.69 4.11 2.37
N GLU A 396 -34.62 4.85 2.94
CA GLU A 396 -35.71 5.53 2.25
C GLU A 396 -35.15 6.59 1.29
N ALA A 397 -34.25 7.45 1.77
CA ALA A 397 -33.66 8.50 0.95
C ALA A 397 -32.88 7.95 -0.25
N LYS A 398 -32.13 6.86 -0.05
CA LYS A 398 -31.37 6.19 -1.12
C LYS A 398 -32.31 5.53 -2.13
N GLN A 399 -33.34 4.80 -1.67
CA GLN A 399 -34.34 4.21 -2.56
C GLN A 399 -35.09 5.25 -3.40
N GLU A 400 -35.49 6.37 -2.80
CA GLU A 400 -36.14 7.47 -3.53
C GLU A 400 -35.21 8.08 -4.58
N LEU A 401 -33.94 8.25 -4.24
CA LEU A 401 -32.95 8.72 -5.21
C LEU A 401 -32.80 7.73 -6.38
N TYR A 402 -32.66 6.43 -6.08
CA TYR A 402 -32.53 5.38 -7.07
C TYR A 402 -33.70 5.36 -8.06
N ALA A 403 -34.93 5.43 -7.56
CA ALA A 403 -36.13 5.47 -8.39
C ALA A 403 -36.17 6.69 -9.34
N ARG A 404 -35.59 7.83 -8.93
CA ARG A 404 -35.50 9.02 -9.79
C ARG A 404 -34.38 8.94 -10.83
N ILE A 405 -33.24 8.34 -10.50
CA ILE A 405 -32.07 8.32 -11.38
C ILE A 405 -32.09 7.14 -12.36
N GLU A 406 -32.57 5.97 -11.94
CA GLU A 406 -32.51 4.74 -12.74
C GLU A 406 -33.13 4.90 -14.14
N PRO A 407 -34.31 5.56 -14.32
CA PRO A 407 -34.88 5.76 -15.66
C PRO A 407 -34.06 6.67 -16.57
N ARG A 408 -33.21 7.53 -16.00
CA ARG A 408 -32.34 8.46 -16.74
C ARG A 408 -31.01 7.82 -17.13
N MET A 409 -30.63 6.70 -16.50
CA MET A 409 -29.36 6.02 -16.76
C MET A 409 -29.38 5.30 -18.11
N LYS A 410 -28.25 5.34 -18.82
CA LYS A 410 -28.10 4.54 -20.04
C LYS A 410 -28.12 3.03 -19.72
N PRO A 411 -28.48 2.15 -20.68
CA PRO A 411 -28.72 0.73 -20.42
C PRO A 411 -27.58 -0.02 -19.72
N GLY A 412 -26.32 0.25 -20.08
CA GLY A 412 -25.13 -0.40 -19.52
C GLY A 412 -24.42 0.36 -18.39
N ALA A 413 -25.03 1.42 -17.84
CA ALA A 413 -24.44 2.15 -16.72
C ALA A 413 -24.58 1.39 -15.39
N LEU A 414 -23.55 1.47 -14.57
CA LEU A 414 -23.53 0.92 -13.22
C LEU A 414 -24.21 1.90 -12.26
N LEU A 415 -25.02 1.38 -11.34
CA LEU A 415 -25.47 2.11 -10.16
C LEU A 415 -24.63 1.63 -8.97
N ALA A 416 -23.74 2.49 -8.49
CA ALA A 416 -22.89 2.21 -7.35
C ALA A 416 -23.38 2.98 -6.12
N THR A 417 -23.35 2.34 -4.95
CA THR A 417 -23.62 3.01 -3.68
C THR A 417 -22.38 3.01 -2.78
N ASN A 418 -22.07 4.17 -2.20
CA ASN A 418 -21.09 4.33 -1.13
C ASN A 418 -21.79 4.30 0.23
N THR A 419 -22.62 3.28 0.47
CA THR A 419 -23.14 2.99 1.81
C THR A 419 -22.07 2.33 2.67
N SER A 420 -22.10 2.54 3.98
CA SER A 420 -21.10 2.01 4.92
C SER A 420 -21.61 0.81 5.71
N SER A 421 -22.93 0.61 5.75
CA SER A 421 -23.54 -0.39 6.64
C SER A 421 -24.85 -1.00 6.14
N LEU A 422 -25.54 -0.36 5.18
CA LEU A 422 -26.80 -0.88 4.65
C LEU A 422 -26.57 -2.00 3.64
N MET A 423 -27.33 -3.08 3.78
CA MET A 423 -27.32 -4.19 2.82
C MET A 423 -27.87 -3.75 1.45
N LEU A 424 -27.35 -4.35 0.39
CA LEU A 424 -27.73 -4.06 -0.99
C LEU A 424 -29.14 -4.57 -1.32
N GLU A 425 -29.55 -5.68 -0.71
CA GLU A 425 -30.87 -6.31 -0.91
C GLU A 425 -32.03 -5.33 -0.64
N PRO A 426 -32.13 -4.68 0.54
CA PRO A 426 -33.18 -3.69 0.77
C PRO A 426 -33.00 -2.45 -0.11
N LEU A 427 -31.78 -2.01 -0.41
CA LEU A 427 -31.53 -0.87 -1.30
C LEU A 427 -32.03 -1.13 -2.72
N ALA A 428 -31.89 -2.36 -3.22
CA ALA A 428 -32.28 -2.79 -4.55
C ALA A 428 -33.78 -3.06 -4.71
N ALA A 429 -34.54 -3.16 -3.61
CA ALA A 429 -35.91 -3.67 -3.62
C ALA A 429 -36.88 -2.91 -4.54
N LYS A 430 -36.63 -1.63 -4.80
CA LYS A 430 -37.46 -0.76 -5.64
C LYS A 430 -36.86 -0.45 -7.03
N LEU A 431 -35.70 -1.01 -7.35
CA LEU A 431 -35.09 -0.86 -8.67
C LEU A 431 -35.82 -1.73 -9.70
N ALA A 432 -35.98 -1.20 -10.91
CA ALA A 432 -36.48 -1.97 -12.06
C ALA A 432 -35.43 -2.99 -12.54
N ARG A 433 -34.14 -2.67 -12.42
CA ARG A 433 -33.00 -3.51 -12.80
C ARG A 433 -32.01 -3.64 -11.66
N PRO A 434 -32.37 -4.33 -10.56
CA PRO A 434 -31.52 -4.45 -9.37
C PRO A 434 -30.17 -5.11 -9.64
N GLU A 435 -30.04 -5.88 -10.74
CA GLU A 435 -28.79 -6.50 -11.17
C GLU A 435 -27.66 -5.49 -11.48
N ARG A 436 -27.98 -4.21 -11.73
CA ARG A 436 -26.98 -3.14 -11.94
C ARG A 436 -26.43 -2.52 -10.67
N LEU A 437 -27.01 -2.83 -9.51
CA LEU A 437 -26.61 -2.26 -8.23
C LEU A 437 -25.37 -2.97 -7.68
N VAL A 438 -24.36 -2.18 -7.33
CA VAL A 438 -23.13 -2.65 -6.69
C VAL A 438 -22.73 -1.68 -5.57
N GLY A 439 -22.08 -2.17 -4.53
CA GLY A 439 -21.46 -1.31 -3.53
C GLY A 439 -20.05 -0.91 -3.96
N LEU A 440 -19.74 0.38 -3.85
CA LEU A 440 -18.38 0.91 -3.91
C LEU A 440 -18.12 1.60 -2.57
N HIS A 441 -17.81 0.83 -1.54
CA HIS A 441 -17.59 1.37 -0.20
C HIS A 441 -16.15 1.90 -0.09
N PHE A 442 -16.02 3.23 -0.13
CA PHE A 442 -14.77 3.95 0.08
C PHE A 442 -14.58 4.27 1.57
N PHE A 443 -13.33 4.35 2.00
CA PHE A 443 -12.96 4.74 3.35
C PHE A 443 -12.45 6.19 3.39
N ASN A 444 -12.82 6.92 4.44
CA ASN A 444 -12.40 8.30 4.67
C ASN A 444 -10.99 8.35 5.30
N PRO A 445 -10.05 9.18 4.80
CA PRO A 445 -10.11 10.00 3.58
C PRO A 445 -9.82 9.22 2.30
N VAL A 446 -10.63 9.46 1.26
CA VAL A 446 -10.53 8.74 -0.02
C VAL A 446 -9.14 8.79 -0.64
N PRO A 447 -8.39 9.92 -0.66
CA PRO A 447 -7.05 9.94 -1.24
C PRO A 447 -5.97 9.15 -0.48
N GLN A 448 -6.25 8.74 0.77
CA GLN A 448 -5.29 8.08 1.66
C GLN A 448 -5.59 6.59 1.82
N MET A 449 -6.87 6.23 1.92
CA MET A 449 -7.27 4.84 2.14
C MET A 449 -7.19 4.03 0.85
N PRO A 450 -6.46 2.90 0.83
CA PRO A 450 -6.21 2.16 -0.41
C PRO A 450 -7.37 1.23 -0.79
N LEU A 451 -8.10 0.68 0.18
CA LEU A 451 -9.14 -0.31 -0.03
C LEU A 451 -10.45 0.33 -0.54
N VAL A 452 -11.18 -0.41 -1.39
CA VAL A 452 -12.60 -0.18 -1.69
C VAL A 452 -13.28 -1.55 -1.65
N GLU A 453 -14.32 -1.70 -0.83
CA GLU A 453 -15.12 -2.93 -0.83
C GLU A 453 -16.08 -2.90 -2.03
N ILE A 454 -15.96 -3.88 -2.92
CA ILE A 454 -16.83 -4.10 -4.06
C ILE A 454 -17.95 -5.03 -3.58
N VAL A 455 -18.99 -4.44 -3.01
CA VAL A 455 -20.08 -5.18 -2.38
C VAL A 455 -21.04 -5.68 -3.45
N HIS A 456 -21.46 -6.94 -3.39
CA HIS A 456 -22.44 -7.49 -4.32
C HIS A 456 -23.55 -8.26 -3.57
N ALA A 457 -24.78 -8.10 -4.03
CA ALA A 457 -25.90 -8.93 -3.60
C ALA A 457 -25.97 -10.20 -4.46
N GLU A 458 -26.84 -11.14 -4.09
CA GLU A 458 -27.09 -12.34 -4.90
C GLU A 458 -27.59 -12.02 -6.31
N ARG A 459 -28.37 -10.94 -6.45
CA ARG A 459 -28.94 -10.51 -7.75
C ARG A 459 -27.99 -9.63 -8.57
N THR A 460 -26.88 -9.17 -8.02
CA THR A 460 -25.94 -8.30 -8.75
C THR A 460 -25.29 -9.07 -9.89
N ASP A 461 -25.29 -8.51 -11.11
CA ASP A 461 -24.67 -9.12 -12.27
C ASP A 461 -23.14 -9.25 -12.05
N PRO A 462 -22.53 -10.44 -12.20
CA PRO A 462 -21.08 -10.61 -12.14
C PRO A 462 -20.29 -9.66 -13.05
N ALA A 463 -20.83 -9.30 -14.22
CA ALA A 463 -20.20 -8.33 -15.12
C ALA A 463 -20.14 -6.91 -14.51
N VAL A 464 -21.15 -6.54 -13.72
CA VAL A 464 -21.17 -5.27 -12.96
C VAL A 464 -20.12 -5.29 -11.85
N VAL A 465 -19.97 -6.40 -11.12
CA VAL A 465 -18.90 -6.58 -10.12
C VAL A 465 -17.52 -6.44 -10.76
N GLN A 466 -17.31 -7.06 -11.93
CA GLN A 466 -16.05 -6.97 -12.67
C GLN A 466 -15.77 -5.54 -13.18
N ALA A 467 -16.79 -4.83 -13.69
CA ALA A 467 -16.67 -3.43 -14.09
C ALA A 467 -16.35 -2.51 -12.91
N ALA A 468 -17.00 -2.70 -11.76
CA ALA A 468 -16.71 -1.96 -10.53
C ALA A 468 -15.29 -2.23 -10.00
N THR A 469 -14.85 -3.49 -10.03
CA THR A 469 -13.49 -3.90 -9.66
C THR A 469 -12.44 -3.25 -10.59
N GLY A 470 -12.69 -3.25 -11.90
CA GLY A 470 -11.85 -2.59 -12.90
C GLY A 470 -11.81 -1.06 -12.72
N PHE A 471 -12.94 -0.43 -12.38
CA PHE A 471 -13.01 0.99 -12.05
C PHE A 471 -12.15 1.34 -10.83
N ALA A 472 -12.34 0.64 -9.71
CA ALA A 472 -11.56 0.83 -8.47
C ALA A 472 -10.05 0.70 -8.73
N ARG A 473 -9.64 -0.31 -9.51
CA ARG A 473 -8.24 -0.46 -9.94
C ARG A 473 -7.73 0.74 -10.74
N ARG A 474 -8.50 1.26 -11.71
CA ARG A 474 -8.10 2.41 -12.55
C ARG A 474 -7.98 3.71 -11.76
N ILE A 475 -8.69 3.85 -10.65
CA ILE A 475 -8.50 4.96 -9.71
C ILE A 475 -7.44 4.67 -8.64
N ASP A 476 -6.57 3.66 -8.84
CA ASP A 476 -5.46 3.31 -7.94
C ASP A 476 -5.94 2.93 -6.53
N LYS A 477 -7.01 2.14 -6.47
CA LYS A 477 -7.54 1.48 -5.27
C LYS A 477 -7.37 -0.03 -5.34
N LEU A 478 -7.44 -0.66 -4.17
CA LEU A 478 -7.45 -2.10 -3.99
C LEU A 478 -8.91 -2.56 -3.91
N PRO A 479 -9.47 -3.14 -4.99
CA PRO A 479 -10.83 -3.67 -4.95
C PRO A 479 -10.86 -4.95 -4.14
N LEU A 480 -11.73 -5.01 -3.13
CA LEU A 480 -12.02 -6.22 -2.36
C LEU A 480 -13.45 -6.67 -2.69
N PRO A 481 -13.64 -7.72 -3.51
CA PRO A 481 -14.96 -8.33 -3.70
C PRO A 481 -15.49 -8.87 -2.37
N CYS A 482 -16.69 -8.45 -1.97
CA CYS A 482 -17.36 -9.00 -0.81
C CYS A 482 -18.88 -9.07 -1.00
N ARG A 483 -19.53 -9.99 -0.30
CA ARG A 483 -20.98 -10.13 -0.29
C ARG A 483 -21.61 -9.05 0.56
N SER A 484 -22.81 -8.66 0.17
CA SER A 484 -23.70 -7.84 0.99
C SER A 484 -23.95 -8.55 2.33
N ALA A 485 -23.62 -7.85 3.42
CA ALA A 485 -23.81 -8.29 4.78
C ALA A 485 -23.84 -7.05 5.69
N PRO A 486 -24.46 -7.12 6.89
CA PRO A 486 -24.44 -6.00 7.84
C PRO A 486 -22.99 -5.57 8.16
N GLY A 487 -22.62 -4.35 7.77
CA GLY A 487 -21.26 -3.81 7.95
C GLY A 487 -20.18 -4.42 7.05
N PHE A 488 -20.56 -5.19 6.02
CA PHE A 488 -19.66 -5.83 5.05
C PHE A 488 -18.53 -6.61 5.70
N MET A 489 -17.28 -6.41 5.28
CA MET A 489 -16.11 -7.06 5.88
C MET A 489 -15.46 -6.14 6.92
N VAL A 490 -15.13 -4.90 6.56
CA VAL A 490 -14.29 -4.03 7.40
C VAL A 490 -15.03 -3.49 8.62
N ASN A 491 -16.23 -2.92 8.44
CA ASN A 491 -16.96 -2.35 9.57
C ASN A 491 -17.45 -3.45 10.52
N ARG A 492 -17.84 -4.60 9.98
CA ARG A 492 -18.26 -5.78 10.75
C ARG A 492 -17.21 -6.21 11.77
N VAL A 493 -15.92 -6.26 11.39
CA VAL A 493 -14.84 -6.65 12.31
C VAL A 493 -14.35 -5.52 13.20
N LEU A 494 -14.50 -4.26 12.77
CA LEU A 494 -14.02 -3.10 13.52
C LEU A 494 -14.95 -2.71 14.67
N THR A 495 -16.26 -2.89 14.50
CA THR A 495 -17.27 -2.61 15.54
C THR A 495 -17.00 -3.32 16.87
N PRO A 496 -16.81 -4.66 16.94
CA PRO A 496 -16.53 -5.33 18.20
C PRO A 496 -15.22 -4.88 18.85
N TYR A 497 -14.19 -4.57 18.06
CA TYR A 497 -12.92 -4.03 18.55
C TYR A 497 -13.11 -2.68 19.27
N MET A 498 -13.87 -1.77 18.66
CA MET A 498 -14.18 -0.47 19.24
C MET A 498 -15.09 -0.57 20.47
N HIS A 499 -16.11 -1.43 20.41
CA HIS A 499 -17.00 -1.67 21.55
C HIS A 499 -16.26 -2.26 22.75
N GLU A 500 -15.37 -3.23 22.52
CA GLU A 500 -14.60 -3.83 23.61
C GLU A 500 -13.64 -2.83 24.27
N ALA A 501 -13.04 -1.92 23.50
CA ALA A 501 -12.25 -0.82 24.06
C ALA A 501 -13.07 0.08 24.99
N MET A 502 -14.29 0.44 24.59
CA MET A 502 -15.19 1.24 25.41
C MET A 502 -15.68 0.49 26.66
N LEU A 503 -15.92 -0.82 26.57
CA LEU A 503 -16.26 -1.66 27.71
C LEU A 503 -15.09 -1.77 28.69
N ALA A 504 -13.87 -2.01 28.21
CA ALA A 504 -12.68 -2.01 29.05
C ALA A 504 -12.50 -0.68 29.78
N ALA A 505 -12.79 0.44 29.11
CA ALA A 505 -12.80 1.76 29.75
C ALA A 505 -13.87 1.90 30.83
N GLN A 506 -15.08 1.39 30.56
CA GLN A 506 -16.18 1.38 31.55
C GLN A 506 -15.86 0.50 32.77
N GLU A 507 -15.08 -0.56 32.59
CA GLU A 507 -14.57 -1.44 33.64
C GLU A 507 -13.36 -0.86 34.40
N GLY A 508 -12.91 0.36 34.04
CA GLY A 508 -11.89 1.12 34.77
C GLY A 508 -10.50 1.16 34.11
N ALA A 509 -10.31 0.56 32.93
CA ALA A 509 -9.04 0.69 32.21
C ALA A 509 -8.85 2.14 31.71
N PRO A 510 -7.73 2.82 32.01
CA PRO A 510 -7.53 4.20 31.56
C PRO A 510 -7.47 4.31 30.03
N LEU A 511 -8.16 5.30 29.43
CA LEU A 511 -8.22 5.48 27.97
C LEU A 511 -6.82 5.49 27.31
N PRO A 512 -5.83 6.28 27.80
CA PRO A 512 -4.50 6.30 27.19
C PRO A 512 -3.77 4.96 27.24
N VAL A 513 -4.07 4.12 28.24
CA VAL A 513 -3.47 2.78 28.39
C VAL A 513 -4.06 1.81 27.37
N ILE A 514 -5.37 1.89 27.11
CA ILE A 514 -6.04 1.12 26.05
C ILE A 514 -5.45 1.46 24.67
N ASP A 515 -5.35 2.75 24.38
CA ASP A 515 -4.74 3.23 23.14
C ASP A 515 -3.28 2.80 23.01
N ALA A 516 -2.48 2.97 24.07
CA ALA A 516 -1.08 2.61 24.07
C ALA A 516 -0.88 1.10 23.88
N ALA A 517 -1.73 0.26 24.46
CA ALA A 517 -1.68 -1.19 24.29
C ALA A 517 -1.93 -1.60 22.83
N ALA A 518 -2.94 -1.01 22.17
CA ALA A 518 -3.22 -1.27 20.76
C ALA A 518 -2.09 -0.79 19.83
N VAL A 519 -1.55 0.41 20.08
CA VAL A 519 -0.40 0.94 19.32
C VAL A 519 0.86 0.09 19.57
N ALA A 520 1.06 -0.37 20.80
CA ALA A 520 2.16 -1.28 21.15
C ALA A 520 2.02 -2.66 20.51
N PHE A 521 0.80 -3.12 20.26
CA PHE A 521 0.56 -4.33 19.47
C PHE A 521 0.88 -4.16 17.99
N GLY A 522 0.75 -2.93 17.48
CA GLY A 522 1.06 -2.55 16.09
C GLY A 522 -0.07 -1.85 15.33
N MET A 523 -1.20 -1.52 15.98
CA MET A 523 -2.28 -0.76 15.35
C MET A 523 -1.82 0.68 15.06
N PRO A 524 -2.29 1.31 13.96
CA PRO A 524 -1.87 2.67 13.57
C PRO A 524 -2.38 3.75 14.52
N MET A 525 -3.49 3.48 15.20
CA MET A 525 -4.16 4.36 16.15
C MET A 525 -4.79 3.52 17.26
N GLY A 526 -4.87 4.08 18.46
CA GLY A 526 -5.60 3.44 19.55
C GLY A 526 -7.11 3.44 19.31
N PRO A 527 -7.86 2.45 19.82
CA PRO A 527 -9.28 2.31 19.53
C PRO A 527 -10.12 3.46 20.07
N ILE A 528 -9.77 4.05 21.22
CA ILE A 528 -10.54 5.16 21.79
C ILE A 528 -10.37 6.41 20.93
N GLU A 529 -9.13 6.72 20.55
CA GLU A 529 -8.85 7.82 19.63
C GLU A 529 -9.52 7.60 18.26
N LEU A 530 -9.52 6.35 17.76
CA LEU A 530 -10.18 5.99 16.50
C LEU A 530 -11.68 6.27 16.53
N ILE A 531 -12.38 5.87 17.60
CA ILE A 531 -13.83 6.11 17.73
C ILE A 531 -14.13 7.61 17.74
N ASP A 532 -13.32 8.42 18.43
CA ASP A 532 -13.45 9.89 18.43
C ASP A 532 -13.21 10.50 17.04
N VAL A 533 -12.29 9.93 16.24
CA VAL A 533 -12.02 10.39 14.87
C VAL A 533 -13.16 10.02 13.92
N VAL A 534 -13.70 8.81 14.03
CA VAL A 534 -14.86 8.34 13.25
C VAL A 534 -16.11 9.17 13.60
N GLY A 535 -16.29 9.44 14.89
CA GLY A 535 -17.45 10.13 15.43
C GLY A 535 -18.35 9.16 16.21
N LEU A 536 -18.71 9.55 17.45
CA LEU A 536 -19.44 8.68 18.37
C LEU A 536 -20.84 8.30 17.88
N ASP A 537 -21.51 9.23 17.21
CA ASP A 537 -22.83 9.04 16.60
C ASP A 537 -22.79 8.04 15.45
N VAL A 538 -21.76 8.14 14.61
CA VAL A 538 -21.56 7.20 13.49
C VAL A 538 -21.26 5.81 14.03
N ALA A 539 -20.36 5.70 15.01
CA ALA A 539 -20.00 4.43 15.64
C ALA A 539 -21.22 3.75 16.29
N ALA A 540 -22.04 4.52 17.02
CA ALA A 540 -23.27 4.01 17.64
C ALA A 540 -24.29 3.54 16.60
N HIS A 541 -24.53 4.36 15.56
CA HIS A 541 -25.50 4.04 14.50
C HIS A 541 -25.10 2.78 13.71
N VAL A 542 -23.83 2.69 13.29
CA VAL A 542 -23.30 1.52 12.58
C VAL A 542 -23.32 0.28 13.47
N GLY A 543 -22.95 0.42 14.75
CA GLY A 543 -23.01 -0.66 15.73
C GLY A 543 -24.43 -1.22 15.90
N GLU A 544 -25.44 -0.36 15.90
CA GLU A 544 -26.85 -0.75 15.97
C GLU A 544 -27.33 -1.46 14.69
N ILE A 545 -26.98 -0.95 13.51
CA ILE A 545 -27.30 -1.59 12.21
C ILE A 545 -26.72 -3.00 12.16
N ILE A 546 -25.44 -3.15 12.50
CA ILE A 546 -24.76 -4.45 12.48
C ILE A 546 -25.38 -5.40 13.51
N ALA A 547 -25.60 -4.95 14.75
CA ALA A 547 -26.20 -5.79 15.79
C ALA A 547 -27.58 -6.30 15.37
N ARG A 548 -28.46 -5.40 14.90
CA ARG A 548 -29.80 -5.78 14.41
C ARG A 548 -29.73 -6.72 13.21
N GLY A 549 -28.87 -6.42 12.23
CA GLY A 549 -28.71 -7.23 11.03
C GLY A 549 -28.18 -8.64 11.31
N LEU A 550 -27.40 -8.82 12.37
CA LEU A 550 -26.89 -10.13 12.82
C LEU A 550 -27.78 -10.81 13.88
N GLY A 551 -28.90 -10.21 14.27
CA GLY A 551 -29.74 -10.71 15.37
C GLY A 551 -29.04 -10.72 16.73
N ARG A 552 -28.03 -9.87 16.92
CA ARG A 552 -27.25 -9.74 18.16
C ARG A 552 -27.80 -8.60 19.02
N LYS A 553 -27.59 -8.68 20.33
CA LYS A 553 -27.93 -7.58 21.25
C LYS A 553 -26.99 -6.40 21.01
N VAL A 554 -27.56 -5.19 21.00
CA VAL A 554 -26.77 -3.95 20.99
C VAL A 554 -25.98 -3.86 22.30
N ILE A 555 -24.68 -3.61 22.19
CA ILE A 555 -23.80 -3.47 23.36
C ILE A 555 -23.96 -2.05 23.89
N GLU A 556 -24.51 -1.93 25.11
CA GLU A 556 -24.74 -0.65 25.76
C GLU A 556 -23.50 -0.18 26.54
N VAL A 557 -22.88 0.90 26.07
CA VAL A 557 -21.80 1.60 26.79
C VAL A 557 -22.36 2.86 27.43
N ARG A 558 -22.38 2.91 28.77
CA ARG A 558 -22.96 4.04 29.53
C ARG A 558 -22.33 5.37 29.13
N ARG A 559 -21.00 5.41 29.08
CA ARG A 559 -20.26 6.64 28.76
C ARG A 559 -20.53 7.14 27.34
N LEU A 560 -20.68 6.23 26.38
CA LEU A 560 -21.03 6.59 25.01
C LEU A 560 -22.41 7.29 24.98
N ARG A 561 -23.40 6.72 25.68
CA ARG A 561 -24.75 7.30 25.77
C ARG A 561 -24.74 8.70 26.39
N GLU A 562 -23.98 8.88 27.47
CA GLU A 562 -23.80 10.20 28.11
C GLU A 562 -23.19 11.23 27.14
N LEU A 563 -22.15 10.86 26.41
CA LEU A 563 -21.47 11.74 25.46
C LEU A 563 -22.37 12.10 24.26
N LEU A 564 -23.14 11.14 23.75
CA LEU A 564 -24.12 11.38 22.69
C LEU A 564 -25.22 12.34 23.15
N ALA A 565 -25.77 12.14 24.35
CA ALA A 565 -26.78 13.03 24.93
C ALA A 565 -26.23 14.46 25.11
N ALA A 566 -24.94 14.59 25.44
CA ALA A 566 -24.24 15.87 25.56
C ALA A 566 -23.76 16.45 24.22
N LYS A 567 -24.04 15.82 23.07
CA LYS A 567 -23.54 16.21 21.74
C LYS A 567 -22.00 16.30 21.65
N LYS A 568 -21.30 15.53 22.47
CA LYS A 568 -19.84 15.35 22.45
C LYS A 568 -19.50 14.20 21.51
N LEU A 569 -19.43 14.49 20.23
CA LEU A 569 -19.34 13.52 19.13
C LEU A 569 -17.89 13.16 18.74
N GLY A 570 -16.88 13.53 19.54
CA GLY A 570 -15.47 13.28 19.25
C GLY A 570 -14.78 14.47 18.58
N ARG A 571 -13.85 14.19 17.66
CA ARG A 571 -12.99 15.20 17.01
C ARG A 571 -13.79 16.31 16.33
N LYS A 572 -14.91 15.96 15.69
CA LYS A 572 -15.74 16.91 14.93
C LYS A 572 -16.46 17.95 15.80
N SER A 573 -16.71 17.64 17.07
CA SER A 573 -17.29 18.56 18.05
C SER A 573 -16.25 19.13 19.02
N GLY A 574 -14.97 18.78 18.86
CA GLY A 574 -13.87 19.18 19.76
C GLY A 574 -13.77 18.36 21.06
N GLU A 575 -14.71 17.45 21.32
CA GLU A 575 -14.74 16.64 22.54
C GLU A 575 -15.56 15.35 22.34
N GLY A 576 -15.05 14.24 22.86
CA GLY A 576 -15.70 12.92 22.95
C GLY A 576 -15.14 12.15 24.16
N PHE A 577 -14.53 11.00 23.93
CA PHE A 577 -13.73 10.33 24.96
C PHE A 577 -12.47 11.13 25.32
N TYR A 578 -11.90 11.84 24.34
CA TYR A 578 -10.84 12.82 24.55
C TYR A 578 -11.32 14.24 24.27
N VAL A 579 -10.60 15.21 24.83
CA VAL A 579 -10.68 16.61 24.41
C VAL A 579 -9.75 16.79 23.21
N TRP A 580 -10.20 17.51 22.18
CA TRP A 580 -9.42 17.74 20.97
C TRP A 580 -8.98 19.21 20.86
N ARG A 581 -7.68 19.44 20.69
CA ARG A 581 -7.09 20.77 20.45
C ARG A 581 -6.21 20.71 19.21
N ASP A 582 -6.39 21.64 18.29
CA ASP A 582 -5.66 21.70 17.02
C ASP A 582 -5.69 20.38 16.23
N GLY A 583 -6.82 19.67 16.31
CA GLY A 583 -7.01 18.37 15.66
C GLY A 583 -6.24 17.20 16.30
N LYS A 584 -5.70 17.36 17.52
CA LYS A 584 -5.03 16.30 18.28
C LYS A 584 -5.77 15.99 19.58
N ALA A 585 -5.82 14.72 19.95
CA ALA A 585 -6.37 14.27 21.23
C ALA A 585 -5.44 14.68 22.39
N VAL A 586 -6.01 15.33 23.41
CA VAL A 586 -5.35 15.67 24.67
C VAL A 586 -5.47 14.47 25.60
N LYS A 587 -4.40 13.68 25.72
CA LYS A 587 -4.37 12.47 26.56
C LYS A 587 -3.94 12.85 27.99
N PRO A 588 -4.77 12.62 29.03
CA PRO A 588 -4.43 12.97 30.41
C PRO A 588 -3.22 12.20 30.94
N ALA A 589 -2.49 12.83 31.86
CA ALA A 589 -1.32 12.24 32.52
C ALA A 589 -1.75 11.08 33.44
N GLY A 590 -1.74 9.86 32.91
CA GLY A 590 -2.07 8.61 33.60
C GLY A 590 -1.66 7.37 32.81
N ALA A 591 -0.91 7.54 31.71
CA ALA A 591 -0.43 6.47 30.84
C ALA A 591 0.61 5.53 31.50
N ALA A 592 0.98 5.79 32.77
CA ALA A 592 1.91 4.97 33.55
C ALA A 592 1.22 3.83 34.32
N ALA A 593 -0.12 3.75 34.32
CA ALA A 593 -0.82 2.60 34.87
C ALA A 593 -0.57 1.37 33.99
N ALA A 594 -0.23 0.23 34.62
CA ALA A 594 -0.06 -1.03 33.89
C ALA A 594 -1.38 -1.42 33.22
N ALA A 595 -1.32 -1.79 31.94
CA ALA A 595 -2.48 -2.34 31.25
C ALA A 595 -2.91 -3.66 31.94
N PRO A 596 -4.23 -3.92 32.09
CA PRO A 596 -4.71 -5.24 32.46
C PRO A 596 -4.02 -6.30 31.58
N PRO A 597 -3.49 -7.41 32.15
CA PRO A 597 -2.68 -8.37 31.40
C PRO A 597 -3.39 -8.98 30.18
N ASP A 598 -4.72 -9.04 30.21
CA ASP A 598 -5.58 -9.58 29.16
C ASP A 598 -6.15 -8.51 28.22
N LEU A 599 -5.86 -7.22 28.44
CA LEU A 599 -6.44 -6.12 27.66
C LEU A 599 -6.20 -6.31 26.16
N ILE A 600 -4.97 -6.65 25.77
CA ILE A 600 -4.67 -6.79 24.35
C ILE A 600 -5.38 -8.00 23.73
N ASP A 601 -5.52 -9.09 24.48
CA ASP A 601 -6.26 -10.27 24.04
C ASP A 601 -7.75 -9.96 23.89
N ARG A 602 -8.33 -9.19 24.82
CA ARG A 602 -9.72 -8.71 24.70
C ARG A 602 -9.93 -7.94 23.40
N LEU A 603 -9.07 -6.96 23.14
CA LEU A 603 -9.18 -6.10 21.96
C LEU A 603 -8.97 -6.88 20.66
N ILE A 604 -7.90 -7.66 20.56
CA ILE A 604 -7.51 -8.30 19.30
C ILE A 604 -8.33 -9.56 19.04
N LEU A 605 -8.55 -10.41 20.04
CA LEU A 605 -9.20 -11.70 19.79
C LEU A 605 -10.68 -11.55 19.48
N ILE A 606 -11.38 -10.51 19.97
CA ILE A 606 -12.78 -10.28 19.56
C ILE A 606 -12.87 -9.90 18.07
N LEU A 607 -11.93 -9.10 17.57
CA LEU A 607 -11.81 -8.76 16.15
C LEU A 607 -11.49 -10.00 15.32
N VAL A 608 -10.52 -10.81 15.77
CA VAL A 608 -10.10 -12.02 15.06
C VAL A 608 -11.22 -13.07 15.08
N ASN A 609 -11.99 -13.19 16.16
CA ASN A 609 -13.15 -14.07 16.24
C ASN A 609 -14.23 -13.65 15.22
N GLU A 610 -14.48 -12.35 15.07
CA GLU A 610 -15.41 -11.87 14.04
C GLU A 610 -14.87 -12.11 12.62
N CYS A 611 -13.55 -12.10 12.41
CA CYS A 611 -12.95 -12.51 11.13
C CYS A 611 -13.25 -13.98 10.80
N ALA A 612 -13.22 -14.87 11.80
CA ALA A 612 -13.60 -16.27 11.62
C ALA A 612 -15.09 -16.42 11.25
N ALA A 613 -15.97 -15.61 11.85
CA ALA A 613 -17.38 -15.56 11.48
C ALA A 613 -17.58 -15.08 10.03
N CYS A 614 -16.90 -14.00 9.64
CA CYS A 614 -16.97 -13.46 8.27
C CYS A 614 -16.51 -14.48 7.21
N LEU A 615 -15.48 -15.27 7.52
CA LEU A 615 -15.02 -16.37 6.66
C LEU A 615 -16.04 -17.51 6.58
N ARG A 616 -16.60 -17.95 7.72
CA ARG A 616 -17.64 -18.99 7.77
C ARG A 616 -18.86 -18.61 6.94
N GLU A 617 -19.27 -17.35 7.03
CA GLU A 617 -20.41 -16.79 6.31
C GLU A 617 -20.10 -16.46 4.84
N ARG A 618 -18.85 -16.65 4.40
CA ARG A 618 -18.37 -16.38 3.04
C ARG A 618 -18.64 -14.94 2.59
N ILE A 619 -18.46 -13.98 3.50
CA ILE A 619 -18.54 -12.55 3.15
C ILE A 619 -17.47 -12.21 2.11
N VAL A 620 -16.31 -12.85 2.22
CA VAL A 620 -15.28 -12.87 1.18
C VAL A 620 -14.96 -14.32 0.82
N GLU A 621 -14.30 -14.51 -0.32
CA GLU A 621 -14.04 -15.85 -0.89
C GLU A 621 -13.19 -16.74 0.02
N ASP A 622 -12.16 -16.19 0.65
CA ASP A 622 -11.20 -16.96 1.44
C ASP A 622 -10.52 -16.15 2.56
N ALA A 623 -9.71 -16.86 3.35
CA ALA A 623 -8.98 -16.30 4.49
C ALA A 623 -7.96 -15.22 4.11
N ASP A 624 -7.40 -15.27 2.89
CA ASP A 624 -6.44 -14.30 2.41
C ASP A 624 -7.12 -12.96 2.13
N LEU A 625 -8.32 -12.98 1.57
CA LEU A 625 -9.14 -11.78 1.39
C LEU A 625 -9.62 -11.21 2.74
N VAL A 626 -9.91 -12.05 3.74
CA VAL A 626 -10.17 -11.57 5.12
C VAL A 626 -8.95 -10.81 5.63
N ASP A 627 -7.76 -11.41 5.57
CA ASP A 627 -6.53 -10.77 6.03
C ASP A 627 -6.28 -9.45 5.29
N ALA A 628 -6.43 -9.45 3.96
CA ALA A 628 -6.22 -8.28 3.13
C ALA A 628 -7.19 -7.14 3.46
N ALA A 629 -8.48 -7.46 3.66
CA ALA A 629 -9.51 -6.50 4.02
C ALA A 629 -9.17 -5.76 5.32
N VAL A 630 -8.76 -6.52 6.34
CA VAL A 630 -8.48 -5.93 7.66
C VAL A 630 -7.14 -5.18 7.65
N VAL A 631 -6.11 -5.70 6.98
CA VAL A 631 -4.82 -4.98 6.84
C VAL A 631 -4.97 -3.67 6.09
N PHE A 632 -5.65 -3.65 4.95
CA PHE A 632 -5.75 -2.45 4.10
C PHE A 632 -6.94 -1.54 4.42
N GLY A 633 -7.94 -2.05 5.14
CA GLY A 633 -9.14 -1.30 5.56
C GLY A 633 -9.00 -0.71 6.95
N THR A 634 -8.64 -1.51 7.97
CA THR A 634 -8.52 -1.04 9.36
C THR A 634 -7.09 -0.66 9.75
N GLY A 635 -6.10 -1.14 8.99
CA GLY A 635 -4.69 -0.94 9.32
C GLY A 635 -4.13 -1.98 10.29
N PHE A 636 -4.70 -3.20 10.36
CA PHE A 636 -4.15 -4.26 11.20
C PHE A 636 -2.65 -4.46 10.95
N ALA A 637 -1.89 -4.60 12.04
CA ALA A 637 -0.43 -4.61 12.06
C ALA A 637 0.20 -5.43 10.90
N PRO A 638 0.78 -4.78 9.87
CA PRO A 638 1.22 -5.48 8.64
C PRO A 638 2.30 -6.52 8.88
N PHE A 639 3.21 -6.28 9.84
CA PHE A 639 4.25 -7.25 10.24
C PHE A 639 3.69 -8.52 10.91
N ARG A 640 2.40 -8.57 11.20
CA ARG A 640 1.67 -9.76 11.69
C ARG A 640 0.91 -10.50 10.59
N GLY A 641 0.87 -9.96 9.37
CA GLY A 641 0.38 -10.64 8.17
C GLY A 641 -1.14 -10.72 8.01
N GLY A 642 -1.91 -10.17 8.96
CA GLY A 642 -3.37 -10.20 9.01
C GLY A 642 -3.91 -10.93 10.25
N PRO A 643 -5.19 -10.73 10.62
CA PRO A 643 -5.82 -11.32 11.80
C PRO A 643 -5.81 -12.86 11.82
N LEU A 644 -6.12 -13.52 10.70
CA LEU A 644 -6.14 -14.99 10.61
C LEU A 644 -4.72 -15.56 10.52
N ARG A 645 -3.81 -14.87 9.81
CA ARG A 645 -2.37 -15.20 9.87
C ARG A 645 -1.82 -15.10 11.30
N TYR A 646 -2.15 -14.05 12.02
CA TYR A 646 -1.78 -13.87 13.43
C TYR A 646 -2.31 -15.01 14.32
N ALA A 647 -3.58 -15.41 14.12
CA ALA A 647 -4.15 -16.53 14.85
C ALA A 647 -3.41 -17.85 14.59
N ARG A 648 -3.01 -18.09 13.33
CA ARG A 648 -2.19 -19.26 12.95
C ARG A 648 -0.80 -19.21 13.58
N SER A 649 -0.11 -18.06 13.54
CA SER A 649 1.21 -17.89 14.19
C SER A 649 1.15 -18.14 15.70
N ARG A 650 0.06 -17.73 16.36
CA ARG A 650 -0.17 -17.96 17.80
C ARG A 650 -0.58 -19.40 18.11
N GLY A 651 -1.09 -20.15 17.13
CA GLY A 651 -1.73 -21.44 17.28
C GLY A 651 -3.24 -21.30 17.46
N VAL A 652 -4.01 -21.88 16.53
CA VAL A 652 -5.49 -21.78 16.50
C VAL A 652 -6.12 -22.34 17.78
N ALA A 653 -5.65 -23.50 18.26
CA ALA A 653 -6.12 -24.09 19.51
C ALA A 653 -5.88 -23.16 20.73
N ALA A 654 -4.73 -22.48 20.77
CA ALA A 654 -4.43 -21.53 21.84
C ALA A 654 -5.33 -20.28 21.78
N VAL A 655 -5.66 -19.81 20.58
CA VAL A 655 -6.63 -18.72 20.39
C VAL A 655 -8.02 -19.13 20.87
N VAL A 656 -8.50 -20.30 20.48
CA VAL A 656 -9.82 -20.82 20.89
C VAL A 656 -9.88 -21.02 22.41
N ALA A 657 -8.83 -21.58 23.03
CA ALA A 657 -8.75 -21.71 24.48
C ALA A 657 -8.82 -20.33 25.16
N ARG A 658 -8.07 -19.35 24.66
CA ARG A 658 -8.08 -18.00 25.21
C ARG A 658 -9.44 -17.30 25.06
N LEU A 659 -10.12 -17.49 23.94
CA LEU A 659 -11.49 -16.98 23.74
C LEU A 659 -12.49 -17.59 24.74
N LYS A 660 -12.35 -18.88 25.07
CA LYS A 660 -13.17 -19.53 26.12
C LYS A 660 -12.92 -18.93 27.50
N GLU A 661 -11.66 -18.65 27.86
CA GLU A 661 -11.32 -17.97 29.11
C GLU A 661 -11.94 -16.56 29.18
N LEU A 662 -11.83 -15.79 28.09
CA LEU A 662 -12.44 -14.47 27.99
C LEU A 662 -13.97 -14.55 28.04
N THR A 663 -14.56 -15.61 27.48
CA THR A 663 -16.02 -15.87 27.56
C THR A 663 -16.44 -16.08 29.02
N ALA A 664 -15.71 -16.89 29.78
CA ALA A 664 -16.01 -17.14 31.19
C ALA A 664 -15.90 -15.86 32.05
N ARG A 665 -14.95 -14.98 31.72
CA ARG A 665 -14.69 -13.76 32.51
C ARG A 665 -15.55 -12.57 32.12
N TYR A 666 -15.78 -12.39 30.82
CA TYR A 666 -16.40 -11.19 30.28
C TYR A 666 -17.76 -11.44 29.63
N GLY A 667 -18.10 -12.69 29.30
CA GLY A 667 -19.41 -13.09 28.76
C GLY A 667 -19.39 -13.52 27.29
N GLU A 668 -20.57 -13.88 26.78
CA GLU A 668 -20.78 -14.60 25.51
C GLU A 668 -20.25 -13.90 24.25
N ARG A 669 -19.98 -12.59 24.29
CA ARG A 669 -19.39 -11.86 23.14
C ARG A 669 -18.02 -12.38 22.70
N PHE A 670 -17.31 -13.09 23.59
CA PHE A 670 -16.04 -13.75 23.29
C PHE A 670 -16.19 -15.21 22.89
N GLN A 671 -17.41 -15.74 22.82
CA GLN A 671 -17.65 -17.13 22.49
C GLN A 671 -16.98 -17.46 21.14
N PRO A 672 -16.12 -18.49 21.06
CA PRO A 672 -15.46 -18.86 19.82
C PRO A 672 -16.50 -19.16 18.72
N ASP A 673 -16.38 -18.49 17.57
CA ASP A 673 -17.26 -18.74 16.43
C ASP A 673 -17.01 -20.15 15.85
N PRO A 674 -18.05 -20.88 15.39
CA PRO A 674 -17.88 -22.19 14.75
C PRO A 674 -16.92 -22.21 13.54
N GLY A 675 -16.65 -21.04 12.94
CA GLY A 675 -15.71 -20.86 11.83
C GLY A 675 -14.27 -21.26 12.16
N TRP A 676 -13.90 -21.32 13.44
CA TRP A 676 -12.57 -21.79 13.86
C TRP A 676 -12.25 -23.21 13.39
N THR A 677 -13.24 -24.10 13.31
CA THR A 677 -13.06 -25.48 12.82
C THR A 677 -12.57 -25.52 11.37
N ALA A 678 -13.05 -24.59 10.52
CA ALA A 678 -12.61 -24.50 9.14
C ALA A 678 -11.17 -23.96 9.01
N ILE A 679 -10.80 -23.05 9.92
CA ILE A 679 -9.44 -22.47 9.97
C ILE A 679 -8.43 -23.51 10.47
N GLU A 680 -8.81 -24.36 11.41
CA GLU A 680 -7.97 -25.43 11.96
C GLU A 680 -7.66 -26.51 10.92
N ARG A 681 -8.65 -26.95 10.13
CA ARG A 681 -8.46 -27.95 9.06
C ARG A 681 -7.51 -27.47 7.96
N ALA A 682 -7.57 -26.18 7.61
CA ALA A 682 -6.68 -25.58 6.62
C ALA A 682 -5.21 -25.42 7.08
N VAL A 683 -4.88 -25.83 8.32
CA VAL A 683 -3.50 -25.86 8.84
C VAL A 683 -2.92 -27.29 8.82
N THR A 684 -3.78 -28.31 8.78
CA THR A 684 -3.39 -29.73 8.75
C THR A 684 -3.25 -30.30 7.33
N ASP A 685 -3.81 -29.61 6.34
CA ASP A 685 -3.64 -29.86 4.90
C ASP A 685 -2.62 -28.87 4.31
#